data_AF-W0BIR7-F1
#
_entry.id   AF-W0BIR7-F1
#
_cell.length_a   1.000
_cell.length_b   1.000
_cell.length_c   1.000
_cell.angle_alpha   90.00
_cell.angle_beta   90.00
_cell.angle_gamma   90.00
#
_symmetry.space_group_name_H-M   'P 1'
#
loop_
_entity.id
_entity.type
_entity.pdbx_description
1 polymer ?
#
loop_
_entity_poly.entity_id
_entity_poly.type
_entity_poly.pdbx_seq_one_letter_code
_entity_poly.pdbx_strand_id
1 'polypeptide(L)'
;MIMNLSRKRLKKLPYHLTLLLLTAGASLIIGFLSFGGMYALWPILPLAFAAFGLSVAYEGEIYLQNIKGALNKLFKHQHLERQLAKEYLFKQFPDTASEDCPLFFKDYEAQLNLLHAFGHTRLDKASQAQKKQVEKTLRDMEKWFAVQLFAQHNDEEELTAYELELRNWLARHEQDQWRTRLNQRRNTYLGVKLFSGLAGLFMGLGTTYLLVEAFSTIPFMAAISFTAWPLLIVPMAIMAGSAYALLTYNAITDMIANDTLRTWYRKIRDDLSHGVNLRSIFMAVMAIALVALALALTICTAGTWWTIAKEARPLFTWMSKMPSFIMGIITPMITGLSAVVFNLQNTSESLEMLDDATRMQSNIFSRMWNGIKHGFSHLQQHENWLQLFNPFRLLLKLTLTPLRILLFFGHLISIGVTADRVPGVSQIASALLGILSEGFEDAHYFLGHDHDDDDHKHPDTHNVKALLQERLGEEHGHDHEADLPTRFLKLLFSPIYFLAASWDYLTSKMNTAPRKAITFARAWDKQLGLSEEKTVTLPKQAARPSSAWTIEHALYRIERHKEKQLQSAWIGQGIAQEKSKRLTQLQKDIRQLEASDETTVSTRLAAEKQAIYCKHRFFASGPTSTTTFLEELPQRIASPAA
;
A
#
# COMPACT_ATOMS: atom_id res chain seq x y z
N MET A 1 -19.17 21.40 22.74
CA MET A 1 -17.80 20.84 22.66
C MET A 1 -17.39 20.82 21.18
N ILE A 2 -16.96 21.97 20.64
CA ILE A 2 -16.58 22.09 19.22
C ILE A 2 -15.11 21.65 19.12
N MET A 3 -14.86 20.54 18.43
CA MET A 3 -13.53 19.97 18.25
C MET A 3 -12.58 20.97 17.60
N ASN A 4 -11.50 21.30 18.30
CA ASN A 4 -10.32 21.98 17.75
C ASN A 4 -9.60 21.03 16.77
N LEU A 5 -10.17 20.86 15.58
CA LEU A 5 -9.53 20.14 14.48
C LEU A 5 -8.31 20.95 14.04
N SER A 6 -7.10 20.43 14.31
CA SER A 6 -5.87 21.09 13.87
C SER A 6 -5.93 21.42 12.37
N ARG A 7 -5.49 22.61 11.97
CA ARG A 7 -5.50 23.08 10.56
C ARG A 7 -4.85 22.11 9.58
N LYS A 8 -3.90 21.27 10.04
CA LYS A 8 -3.26 20.18 9.28
C LYS A 8 -4.25 19.04 8.94
N ARG A 9 -5.23 18.75 9.81
CA ARG A 9 -6.30 17.75 9.57
C ARG A 9 -7.37 18.29 8.61
N LEU A 10 -7.77 19.55 8.75
CA LEU A 10 -8.72 20.21 7.84
C LEU A 10 -8.24 20.24 6.38
N LYS A 11 -6.94 20.51 6.14
CA LYS A 11 -6.35 20.47 4.79
C LYS A 11 -6.38 19.09 4.13
N LYS A 12 -6.44 18.02 4.93
CA LYS A 12 -6.49 16.63 4.44
C LYS A 12 -7.91 16.09 4.35
N LEU A 13 -8.91 16.84 4.83
CA LEU A 13 -10.30 16.41 4.83
C LEU A 13 -10.82 16.10 3.42
N PRO A 14 -10.57 16.92 2.37
CA PRO A 14 -11.03 16.58 1.03
C PRO A 14 -10.43 15.27 0.53
N TYR A 15 -9.12 15.05 0.73
CA TYR A 15 -8.46 13.80 0.35
C TYR A 15 -9.07 12.57 1.05
N HIS A 16 -9.28 12.64 2.37
CA HIS A 16 -9.87 11.52 3.11
C HIS A 16 -11.33 11.29 2.78
N LEU A 17 -12.10 12.37 2.55
CA LEU A 17 -13.50 12.28 2.15
C LEU A 17 -13.63 11.67 0.75
N THR A 18 -12.84 12.14 -0.22
CA THR A 18 -12.80 11.57 -1.57
C THR A 18 -12.41 10.10 -1.54
N LEU A 19 -11.38 9.73 -0.77
CA LEU A 19 -10.95 8.34 -0.61
C LEU A 19 -12.08 7.47 -0.04
N LEU A 20 -12.74 7.94 1.04
CA LEU A 20 -13.84 7.21 1.68
C LEU A 20 -15.05 7.06 0.75
N LEU A 21 -15.45 8.13 0.07
CA LEU A 21 -16.59 8.11 -0.85
C LEU A 21 -16.34 7.21 -2.05
N LEU A 22 -15.14 7.25 -2.66
CA LEU A 22 -14.79 6.41 -3.81
C LEU A 22 -14.72 4.94 -3.42
N THR A 23 -14.09 4.63 -2.28
CA THR A 23 -14.02 3.26 -1.76
C THR A 23 -15.43 2.75 -1.47
N ALA A 24 -16.20 3.47 -0.65
CA ALA A 24 -17.56 3.05 -0.29
C ALA A 24 -18.46 2.90 -1.52
N GLY A 25 -18.40 3.84 -2.47
CA GLY A 25 -19.17 3.78 -3.71
C GLY A 25 -18.85 2.54 -4.54
N ALA A 26 -17.56 2.25 -4.75
CA ALA A 26 -17.11 1.08 -5.51
C ALA A 26 -17.51 -0.23 -4.81
N SER A 27 -17.28 -0.34 -3.49
CA SER A 27 -17.64 -1.53 -2.71
C SER A 27 -19.15 -1.79 -2.68
N LEU A 28 -19.96 -0.74 -2.52
CA LEU A 28 -21.43 -0.88 -2.52
C LEU A 28 -21.95 -1.42 -3.85
N ILE A 29 -21.34 -1.02 -4.97
CA ILE A 29 -21.74 -1.50 -6.30
C ILE A 29 -21.47 -3.00 -6.44
N ILE A 30 -20.28 -3.49 -6.05
CA ILE A 30 -20.04 -4.94 -6.05
C ILE A 30 -20.96 -5.64 -5.06
N GLY A 31 -21.23 -5.04 -3.90
CA GLY A 31 -22.22 -5.55 -2.97
C GLY A 31 -23.58 -5.78 -3.64
N PHE A 32 -24.10 -4.78 -4.36
CA PHE A 32 -25.38 -4.89 -5.08
C PHE A 32 -25.34 -5.91 -6.21
N LEU A 33 -24.23 -6.00 -6.96
CA LEU A 33 -24.06 -7.04 -7.98
C LEU A 33 -24.03 -8.44 -7.35
N SER A 34 -23.35 -8.60 -6.21
CA SER A 34 -23.27 -9.85 -5.44
C SER A 34 -24.64 -10.27 -4.94
N PHE A 35 -25.39 -9.31 -4.42
CA PHE A 35 -26.78 -9.51 -4.02
C PHE A 35 -27.62 -10.00 -5.20
N GLY A 36 -27.58 -9.28 -6.33
CA GLY A 36 -28.39 -9.57 -7.52
C GLY A 36 -28.05 -10.93 -8.13
N GLY A 37 -26.76 -11.25 -8.25
CA GLY A 37 -26.29 -12.54 -8.71
C GLY A 37 -26.75 -13.66 -7.79
N MET A 38 -26.57 -13.50 -6.47
CA MET A 38 -26.91 -14.54 -5.49
C MET A 38 -28.41 -14.78 -5.48
N TYR A 39 -29.20 -13.72 -5.51
CA TYR A 39 -30.64 -13.82 -5.56
C TYR A 39 -31.13 -14.46 -6.87
N ALA A 40 -30.45 -14.23 -7.99
CA ALA A 40 -30.78 -14.85 -9.28
C ALA A 40 -30.47 -16.36 -9.30
N LEU A 41 -29.36 -16.80 -8.70
CA LEU A 41 -29.01 -18.21 -8.62
C LEU A 41 -29.81 -18.95 -7.55
N TRP A 42 -29.95 -18.33 -6.38
CA TRP A 42 -30.70 -18.87 -5.26
C TRP A 42 -31.48 -17.74 -4.57
N PRO A 43 -32.81 -17.64 -4.76
CA PRO A 43 -33.63 -16.53 -4.26
C PRO A 43 -33.90 -16.60 -2.74
N ILE A 44 -32.84 -16.74 -1.94
CA ILE A 44 -32.83 -16.70 -0.48
C ILE A 44 -32.29 -15.35 -0.04
N LEU A 45 -33.18 -14.48 0.46
CA LEU A 45 -32.83 -13.13 0.90
C LEU A 45 -31.64 -13.07 1.87
N PRO A 46 -31.60 -13.88 2.95
CA PRO A 46 -30.47 -13.88 3.87
C PRO A 46 -29.13 -14.18 3.21
N LEU A 47 -29.12 -15.09 2.23
CA LEU A 47 -27.90 -15.48 1.50
C LEU A 47 -27.44 -14.35 0.57
N ALA A 48 -28.38 -13.67 -0.10
CA ALA A 48 -28.08 -12.50 -0.93
C ALA A 48 -27.53 -11.32 -0.11
N PHE A 49 -28.07 -11.08 1.09
CA PHE A 49 -27.53 -10.07 2.01
C PHE A 49 -26.17 -10.46 2.60
N ALA A 50 -25.95 -11.75 2.86
CA ALA A 50 -24.64 -12.24 3.28
C ALA A 50 -23.59 -12.04 2.18
N ALA A 51 -23.92 -12.38 0.93
CA ALA A 51 -23.07 -12.13 -0.24
C ALA A 51 -22.75 -10.63 -0.39
N PHE A 52 -23.77 -9.76 -0.31
CA PHE A 52 -23.58 -8.30 -0.29
C PHE A 52 -22.56 -7.86 0.76
N GLY A 53 -22.76 -8.26 2.01
CA GLY A 53 -21.91 -7.83 3.13
C GLY A 53 -20.48 -8.33 3.01
N LEU A 54 -20.31 -9.60 2.59
CA LEU A 54 -19.01 -10.21 2.36
C LEU A 54 -18.24 -9.50 1.25
N SER A 55 -18.88 -9.28 0.11
CA SER A 55 -18.28 -8.55 -1.01
C SER A 55 -17.84 -7.15 -0.59
N VAL A 56 -18.70 -6.36 0.06
CA VAL A 56 -18.35 -4.99 0.50
C VAL A 56 -17.16 -4.98 1.46
N ALA A 57 -17.08 -5.96 2.38
CA ALA A 57 -16.05 -6.00 3.41
C ALA A 57 -14.66 -6.35 2.86
N TYR A 58 -14.57 -7.35 1.98
CA TYR A 58 -13.31 -7.79 1.38
C TYR A 58 -12.84 -6.80 0.30
N GLU A 59 -13.70 -6.45 -0.66
CA GLU A 59 -13.37 -5.57 -1.77
C GLU A 59 -13.10 -4.12 -1.34
N GLY A 60 -13.73 -3.70 -0.24
CA GLY A 60 -13.49 -2.37 0.32
C GLY A 60 -12.04 -2.14 0.73
N GLU A 61 -11.34 -3.17 1.18
CA GLU A 61 -9.92 -3.03 1.53
C GLU A 61 -9.04 -2.94 0.28
N ILE A 62 -9.25 -3.83 -0.69
CA ILE A 62 -8.53 -3.85 -1.98
C ILE A 62 -8.69 -2.52 -2.71
N TYR A 63 -9.93 -2.02 -2.79
CA TYR A 63 -10.22 -0.72 -3.42
C TYR A 63 -9.65 0.45 -2.65
N LEU A 64 -9.73 0.44 -1.32
CA LEU A 64 -9.12 1.49 -0.51
C LEU A 64 -7.63 1.62 -0.80
N GLN A 65 -6.93 0.49 -0.87
CA GLN A 65 -5.49 0.45 -1.10
C GLN A 65 -5.13 0.89 -2.52
N ASN A 66 -5.81 0.35 -3.54
CA ASN A 66 -5.58 0.73 -4.94
C ASN A 66 -5.92 2.20 -5.23
N ILE A 67 -7.06 2.71 -4.74
CA ILE A 67 -7.45 4.12 -4.89
C ILE A 67 -6.45 5.03 -4.16
N LYS A 68 -6.02 4.66 -2.95
CA LYS A 68 -4.99 5.39 -2.22
C LYS A 68 -3.65 5.39 -2.97
N GLY A 69 -3.27 4.27 -3.58
CA GLY A 69 -2.10 4.14 -4.46
C GLY A 69 -2.18 5.09 -5.66
N ALA A 70 -3.29 5.06 -6.40
CA ALA A 70 -3.56 5.93 -7.53
C ALA A 70 -3.51 7.41 -7.17
N LEU A 71 -4.22 7.84 -6.12
CA LEU A 71 -4.22 9.22 -5.66
C LEU A 71 -2.83 9.67 -5.22
N ASN A 72 -2.05 8.79 -4.60
CA ASN A 72 -0.66 9.07 -4.25
C ASN A 72 0.18 9.31 -5.51
N LYS A 73 0.07 8.47 -6.53
CA LYS A 73 0.78 8.60 -7.80
C LYS A 73 0.39 9.87 -8.58
N LEU A 74 -0.89 10.24 -8.55
CA LEU A 74 -1.42 11.41 -9.25
C LEU A 74 -1.05 12.73 -8.58
N PHE A 75 -1.13 12.79 -7.24
CA PHE A 75 -1.07 14.06 -6.51
C PHE A 75 0.17 14.23 -5.64
N LYS A 76 0.97 13.19 -5.37
CA LYS A 76 2.26 13.40 -4.68
C LYS A 76 3.23 14.05 -5.64
N HIS A 77 3.69 15.24 -5.25
CA HIS A 77 4.75 15.96 -5.94
C HIS A 77 5.99 15.08 -6.17
N GLN A 78 6.51 15.06 -7.39
CA GLN A 78 7.68 14.29 -7.84
C GLN A 78 7.61 12.79 -7.50
N HIS A 79 6.45 12.15 -7.71
CA HIS A 79 6.30 10.74 -7.38
C HIS A 79 7.18 9.84 -8.26
N LEU A 80 7.16 10.06 -9.58
CA LEU A 80 7.85 9.23 -10.55
C LEU A 80 9.38 9.35 -10.42
N GLU A 81 9.87 10.56 -10.16
CA GLU A 81 11.28 10.84 -9.87
C GLU A 81 11.72 10.06 -8.64
N ARG A 82 10.94 10.09 -7.56
CA ARG A 82 11.27 9.32 -6.35
C ARG A 82 11.27 7.82 -6.59
N GLN A 83 10.32 7.33 -7.38
CA GLN A 83 10.24 5.92 -7.72
C GLN A 83 11.47 5.47 -8.53
N LEU A 84 11.83 6.21 -9.57
CA LEU A 84 13.03 5.93 -10.37
C LEU A 84 14.33 6.08 -9.56
N ALA A 85 14.38 7.05 -8.66
CA ALA A 85 15.54 7.24 -7.78
C ALA A 85 15.71 6.07 -6.81
N LYS A 86 14.62 5.51 -6.29
CA LYS A 86 14.66 4.25 -5.51
C LYS A 86 15.12 3.07 -6.37
N GLU A 87 14.61 2.95 -7.59
CA GLU A 87 15.04 1.91 -8.53
C GLU A 87 16.55 2.03 -8.85
N TYR A 88 17.06 3.25 -8.98
CA TYR A 88 18.49 3.53 -9.11
C TYR A 88 19.25 3.08 -7.86
N LEU A 89 18.85 3.52 -6.67
CA LEU A 89 19.50 3.15 -5.41
C LEU A 89 19.48 1.64 -5.19
N PHE A 90 18.47 0.93 -5.68
CA PHE A 90 18.39 -0.51 -5.56
C PHE A 90 19.31 -1.24 -6.56
N LYS A 91 19.39 -0.75 -7.82
CA LYS A 91 20.13 -1.43 -8.90
C LYS A 91 21.61 -1.04 -9.00
N GLN A 92 21.92 0.21 -8.70
CA GLN A 92 23.23 0.85 -8.95
C GLN A 92 23.88 1.35 -7.65
N PHE A 93 23.58 0.75 -6.50
CA PHE A 93 24.24 1.11 -5.24
C PHE A 93 25.74 0.75 -5.32
N PRO A 94 26.65 1.72 -5.12
CA PRO A 94 28.08 1.45 -5.19
C PRO A 94 28.59 0.70 -3.96
N ASP A 95 29.78 0.15 -4.07
CA ASP A 95 30.54 -0.31 -2.90
C ASP A 95 30.98 0.90 -2.06
N THR A 96 30.48 0.99 -0.84
CA THR A 96 30.75 2.08 0.10
C THR A 96 32.15 2.02 0.70
N ALA A 97 32.86 0.90 0.57
CA ALA A 97 34.27 0.79 0.94
C ALA A 97 35.21 1.44 -0.09
N SER A 98 34.74 1.74 -1.30
CA SER A 98 35.54 2.38 -2.34
C SER A 98 35.90 3.83 -1.99
N GLU A 99 37.13 4.23 -2.32
CA GLU A 99 37.61 5.61 -2.13
C GLU A 99 36.82 6.62 -2.98
N ASP A 100 36.38 6.23 -4.18
CA ASP A 100 35.60 7.08 -5.11
C ASP A 100 34.08 7.07 -4.82
N CYS A 101 33.67 6.52 -3.67
CA CYS A 101 32.26 6.45 -3.29
C CYS A 101 31.82 7.73 -2.58
N PRO A 102 30.80 8.46 -3.10
CA PRO A 102 30.29 9.68 -2.49
C PRO A 102 29.85 9.48 -1.05
N LEU A 103 30.05 10.50 -0.22
CA LEU A 103 29.68 10.45 1.20
C LEU A 103 28.19 10.13 1.42
N PHE A 104 27.32 10.52 0.47
CA PHE A 104 25.90 10.18 0.51
C PHE A 104 25.60 8.69 0.64
N PHE A 105 26.30 7.83 -0.12
CA PHE A 105 26.01 6.40 -0.08
C PHE A 105 26.47 5.78 1.24
N LYS A 106 27.58 6.27 1.80
CA LYS A 106 28.09 5.86 3.13
C LYS A 106 27.11 6.24 4.24
N ASP A 107 26.61 7.48 4.21
CA ASP A 107 25.61 7.96 5.16
C ASP A 107 24.28 7.20 5.04
N TYR A 108 23.88 6.88 3.80
CA TYR A 108 22.66 6.13 3.53
C TYR A 108 22.75 4.69 4.06
N GLU A 109 23.87 4.02 3.84
CA GLU A 109 24.14 2.69 4.37
C GLU A 109 24.16 2.68 5.91
N ALA A 110 24.82 3.65 6.54
CA ALA A 110 24.81 3.80 8.00
C ALA A 110 23.37 3.90 8.54
N GLN A 111 22.51 4.66 7.84
CA GLN A 111 21.12 4.80 8.23
C GLN A 111 20.27 3.54 7.98
N LEU A 112 20.58 2.74 6.94
CA LEU A 112 19.97 1.42 6.72
C LEU A 112 20.34 0.45 7.85
N ASN A 113 21.62 0.40 8.23
CA ASN A 113 22.11 -0.42 9.34
C ASN A 113 21.42 -0.05 10.66
N LEU A 114 21.20 1.25 10.91
CA LEU A 114 20.42 1.72 12.06
C LEU A 114 18.96 1.27 12.02
N LEU A 115 18.33 1.21 10.84
CA LEU A 115 16.95 0.73 10.70
C LEU A 115 16.86 -0.77 10.99
N HIS A 116 17.79 -1.54 10.43
CA HIS A 116 17.88 -2.98 10.59
C HIS A 116 18.04 -3.40 12.07
N ALA A 117 18.73 -2.60 12.88
CA ALA A 117 18.87 -2.84 14.32
C ALA A 117 17.53 -2.93 15.08
N PHE A 118 16.44 -2.37 14.55
CA PHE A 118 15.10 -2.49 15.14
C PHE A 118 14.39 -3.81 14.77
N GLY A 119 14.79 -4.45 13.67
CA GLY A 119 14.18 -5.67 13.12
C GLY A 119 12.67 -5.56 12.84
N HIS A 120 12.06 -6.73 12.62
CA HIS A 120 10.62 -6.92 12.38
C HIS A 120 9.82 -7.22 13.66
N THR A 121 10.35 -6.86 14.83
CA THR A 121 9.70 -7.16 16.11
C THR A 121 8.76 -6.04 16.56
N ARG A 122 7.76 -6.37 17.39
CA ARG A 122 6.90 -5.36 18.02
C ARG A 122 7.74 -4.53 18.98
N LEU A 123 7.75 -3.21 18.79
CA LEU A 123 8.57 -2.29 19.58
C LEU A 123 7.73 -1.59 20.66
N ASP A 124 8.40 -1.23 21.76
CA ASP A 124 7.83 -0.28 22.70
C ASP A 124 7.66 1.13 22.06
N LYS A 125 6.94 2.02 22.73
CA LYS A 125 6.66 3.37 22.19
C LYS A 125 7.92 4.20 21.93
N ALA A 126 8.99 4.00 22.71
CA ALA A 126 10.22 4.79 22.61
C ALA A 126 11.06 4.32 21.41
N SER A 127 11.32 3.02 21.29
CA SER A 127 11.99 2.40 20.15
C SER A 127 11.17 2.57 18.88
N GLN A 128 9.83 2.52 18.94
CA GLN A 128 8.98 2.84 17.78
C GLN A 128 9.13 4.30 17.33
N ALA A 129 9.27 5.25 18.27
CA ALA A 129 9.52 6.65 17.94
C ALA A 129 10.90 6.84 17.28
N GLN A 130 11.93 6.16 17.77
CA GLN A 130 13.28 6.16 17.19
C GLN A 130 13.31 5.49 15.80
N LYS A 131 12.75 4.28 15.64
CA LYS A 131 12.59 3.62 14.33
C LYS A 131 11.92 4.55 13.32
N LYS A 132 10.83 5.20 13.74
CA LYS A 132 10.10 6.16 12.90
C LYS A 132 10.93 7.38 12.53
N GLN A 133 11.85 7.83 13.40
CA GLN A 133 12.81 8.91 13.10
C GLN A 133 13.82 8.44 12.04
N VAL A 134 14.43 7.27 12.22
CA VAL A 134 15.34 6.66 11.24
C VAL A 134 14.67 6.51 9.87
N GLU A 135 13.47 5.92 9.81
CA GLU A 135 12.71 5.80 8.56
C GLU A 135 12.37 7.15 7.92
N LYS A 136 12.17 8.19 8.74
CA LYS A 136 11.90 9.55 8.25
C LYS A 136 13.16 10.15 7.66
N THR A 137 14.32 9.92 8.25
CA THR A 137 15.62 10.35 7.72
C THR A 137 15.92 9.65 6.41
N LEU A 138 15.82 8.31 6.33
CA LEU A 138 15.94 7.55 5.06
C LEU A 138 14.98 8.08 3.99
N ARG A 139 13.71 8.29 4.35
CA ARG A 139 12.74 8.87 3.43
C ARG A 139 13.12 10.28 2.96
N ASP A 140 13.82 11.07 3.77
CA ASP A 140 14.24 12.42 3.38
C ASP A 140 15.54 12.34 2.53
N MET A 141 16.46 11.41 2.82
CA MET A 141 17.61 11.05 1.96
C MET A 141 17.18 10.59 0.57
N GLU A 142 16.26 9.63 0.46
CA GLU A 142 15.71 9.15 -0.81
C GLU A 142 15.10 10.28 -1.65
N LYS A 143 14.41 11.23 -1.01
CA LYS A 143 13.80 12.36 -1.73
C LYS A 143 14.82 13.39 -2.16
N TRP A 144 15.83 13.67 -1.34
CA TRP A 144 16.93 14.55 -1.71
C TRP A 144 17.75 13.94 -2.85
N PHE A 145 18.06 12.64 -2.76
CA PHE A 145 18.73 11.90 -3.83
C PHE A 145 17.97 11.99 -5.15
N ALA A 146 16.64 11.85 -5.13
CA ALA A 146 15.83 12.03 -6.33
C ALA A 146 15.97 13.43 -6.95
N VAL A 147 16.11 14.48 -6.13
CA VAL A 147 16.36 15.84 -6.64
C VAL A 147 17.72 15.89 -7.33
N GLN A 148 18.77 15.31 -6.73
CA GLN A 148 20.12 15.35 -7.31
C GLN A 148 20.25 14.47 -8.57
N LEU A 149 19.62 13.30 -8.60
CA LEU A 149 19.61 12.41 -9.77
C LEU A 149 19.00 13.09 -11.00
N PHE A 150 17.95 13.91 -10.82
CA PHE A 150 17.24 14.56 -11.92
C PHE A 150 17.48 16.08 -12.04
N ALA A 151 18.43 16.64 -11.28
CA ALA A 151 18.83 18.04 -11.40
C ALA A 151 19.37 18.35 -12.81
N GLN A 152 19.30 19.60 -13.30
CA GLN A 152 19.90 19.98 -14.58
C GLN A 152 21.35 20.46 -14.38
N HIS A 153 22.20 20.34 -15.41
CA HIS A 153 23.59 20.81 -15.34
C HIS A 153 23.73 22.33 -15.15
N ASN A 154 22.69 23.10 -15.47
CA ASN A 154 22.71 24.55 -15.28
C ASN A 154 22.30 24.98 -13.86
N ASP A 155 21.89 24.05 -13.00
CA ASP A 155 21.50 24.31 -11.60
C ASP A 155 22.72 24.28 -10.64
N GLU A 156 23.86 24.84 -11.07
CA GLU A 156 25.14 24.83 -10.35
C GLU A 156 25.34 26.00 -9.38
N GLU A 157 24.37 26.93 -9.29
CA GLU A 157 24.49 28.07 -8.38
C GLU A 157 24.41 27.63 -6.89
N GLU A 158 25.52 27.77 -6.17
CA GLU A 158 25.67 27.56 -4.72
C GLU A 158 25.45 26.10 -4.23
N LEU A 159 26.04 25.10 -4.89
CA LEU A 159 26.12 23.72 -4.41
C LEU A 159 27.10 23.56 -3.25
N THR A 160 26.77 22.69 -2.28
CA THR A 160 27.74 22.30 -1.24
C THR A 160 28.72 21.25 -1.77
N ALA A 161 29.82 21.02 -1.05
CA ALA A 161 30.78 19.98 -1.40
C ALA A 161 30.12 18.58 -1.46
N TYR A 162 29.19 18.30 -0.54
CA TYR A 162 28.44 17.04 -0.49
C TYR A 162 27.52 16.85 -1.71
N GLU A 163 26.82 17.92 -2.13
CA GLU A 163 26.00 17.91 -3.34
C GLU A 163 26.83 17.73 -4.60
N LEU A 164 27.93 18.49 -4.70
CA LEU A 164 28.82 18.50 -5.86
C LEU A 164 29.49 17.13 -6.06
N GLU A 165 29.98 16.51 -4.98
CA GLU A 165 30.56 15.16 -5.00
C GLU A 165 29.57 14.15 -5.59
N LEU A 166 28.35 14.11 -5.08
CA LEU A 166 27.33 13.19 -5.58
C LEU A 166 26.95 13.48 -7.03
N ARG A 167 26.75 14.75 -7.41
CA ARG A 167 26.37 15.10 -8.79
C ARG A 167 27.46 14.74 -9.79
N ASN A 168 28.73 15.00 -9.46
CA ASN A 168 29.87 14.63 -10.28
C ASN A 168 29.97 13.12 -10.47
N TRP A 169 29.73 12.36 -9.39
CA TRP A 169 29.68 10.90 -9.46
C TRP A 169 28.52 10.42 -10.33
N LEU A 170 27.30 10.93 -10.11
CA LEU A 170 26.12 10.56 -10.88
C LEU A 170 26.27 10.84 -12.38
N ALA A 171 26.87 11.98 -12.75
CA ALA A 171 27.13 12.32 -14.15
C ALA A 171 27.98 11.26 -14.87
N ARG A 172 28.86 10.56 -14.15
CA ARG A 172 29.66 9.44 -14.67
C ARG A 172 28.96 8.07 -14.58
N HIS A 173 27.87 7.97 -13.81
CA HIS A 173 27.15 6.73 -13.50
C HIS A 173 25.71 6.75 -14.04
N GLU A 174 25.58 6.88 -15.36
CA GLU A 174 24.32 6.73 -16.13
C GLU A 174 23.23 7.76 -15.85
N GLN A 175 23.50 8.90 -15.19
CA GLN A 175 22.48 9.91 -14.86
C GLN A 175 21.61 10.32 -16.06
N ASP A 176 22.20 10.50 -17.25
CA ASP A 176 21.45 10.89 -18.45
C ASP A 176 20.54 9.78 -18.98
N GLN A 177 20.91 8.51 -18.81
CA GLN A 177 20.03 7.38 -19.14
C GLN A 177 18.79 7.41 -18.25
N TRP A 178 18.97 7.67 -16.95
CA TRP A 178 17.86 7.76 -15.99
C TRP A 178 16.99 8.99 -16.22
N ARG A 179 17.55 10.14 -16.58
CA ARG A 179 16.79 11.34 -17.02
C ARG A 179 15.97 11.05 -18.28
N THR A 180 16.55 10.37 -19.26
CA THR A 180 15.84 9.95 -20.48
C THR A 180 14.69 9.01 -20.14
N ARG A 181 14.93 8.05 -19.24
CA ARG A 181 13.91 7.13 -18.72
C ARG A 181 12.79 7.84 -17.97
N LEU A 182 13.10 8.88 -17.19
CA LEU A 182 12.09 9.74 -16.55
C LEU A 182 11.18 10.39 -17.58
N ASN A 183 11.75 10.98 -18.64
CA ASN A 183 10.96 11.62 -19.70
C ASN A 183 10.08 10.62 -20.46
N GLN A 184 10.61 9.44 -20.77
CA GLN A 184 9.83 8.35 -21.37
C GLN A 184 8.67 7.94 -20.45
N ARG A 185 8.94 7.64 -19.18
CA ARG A 185 7.89 7.25 -18.22
C ARG A 185 6.86 8.35 -17.99
N ARG A 186 7.24 9.64 -18.00
CA ARG A 186 6.28 10.75 -17.91
C ARG A 186 5.27 10.75 -19.05
N ASN A 187 5.74 10.54 -20.29
CA ASN A 187 4.87 10.46 -21.46
C ASN A 187 3.98 9.22 -21.40
N THR A 188 4.53 8.07 -21.00
CA THR A 188 3.73 6.86 -20.80
C THR A 188 2.66 7.08 -19.73
N TYR A 189 3.00 7.66 -18.58
CA TYR A 189 2.04 7.94 -17.51
C TYR A 189 0.95 8.92 -17.95
N LEU A 190 1.27 9.89 -18.81
CA LEU A 190 0.25 10.76 -19.41
C LEU A 190 -0.73 9.97 -20.29
N GLY A 191 -0.21 9.08 -21.15
CA GLY A 191 -1.04 8.17 -21.93
C GLY A 191 -1.92 7.28 -21.06
N VAL A 192 -1.37 6.73 -19.98
CA VAL A 192 -2.10 5.89 -19.02
C VAL A 192 -3.19 6.69 -18.29
N LYS A 193 -2.95 7.96 -17.93
CA LYS A 193 -4.00 8.82 -17.35
C LYS A 193 -5.17 9.00 -18.32
N LEU A 194 -4.88 9.28 -19.59
CA LEU A 194 -5.90 9.46 -20.61
C LEU A 194 -6.70 8.16 -20.82
N PHE A 195 -6.00 7.03 -20.99
CA PHE A 195 -6.64 5.72 -21.12
C PHE A 195 -7.51 5.37 -19.91
N SER A 196 -6.99 5.55 -18.70
CA SER A 196 -7.74 5.22 -17.47
C SER A 196 -8.94 6.14 -17.27
N GLY A 197 -8.83 7.42 -17.64
CA GLY A 197 -9.96 8.35 -17.65
C GLY A 197 -11.05 7.94 -18.65
N LEU A 198 -10.67 7.49 -19.84
CA LEU A 198 -11.61 6.93 -20.83
C LEU A 198 -12.25 5.65 -20.30
N ALA A 199 -11.47 4.72 -19.74
CA ALA A 199 -11.97 3.49 -19.15
C ALA A 199 -12.97 3.76 -18.03
N GLY A 200 -12.68 4.71 -17.13
CA GLY A 200 -13.60 5.14 -16.08
C GLY A 200 -14.88 5.79 -16.61
N LEU A 201 -14.79 6.59 -17.69
CA LEU A 201 -15.96 7.18 -18.33
C LEU A 201 -16.89 6.09 -18.90
N PHE A 202 -16.32 5.13 -19.64
CA PHE A 202 -17.08 4.02 -20.21
C PHE A 202 -17.63 3.08 -19.15
N MET A 203 -16.85 2.80 -18.09
CA MET A 203 -17.31 2.07 -16.93
C MET A 203 -18.49 2.78 -16.27
N GLY A 204 -18.38 4.08 -15.98
CA GLY A 204 -19.45 4.85 -15.36
C GLY A 204 -20.73 4.87 -16.20
N LEU A 205 -20.61 5.09 -17.52
CA LEU A 205 -21.74 4.98 -18.45
C LEU A 205 -22.37 3.60 -18.39
N GLY A 206 -21.55 2.55 -18.48
CA GLY A 206 -22.00 1.18 -18.37
C GLY A 206 -22.71 0.90 -17.04
N THR A 207 -22.14 1.33 -15.92
CA THR A 207 -22.70 1.14 -14.58
C THR A 207 -24.10 1.72 -14.45
N THR A 208 -24.44 2.80 -15.19
CA THR A 208 -25.83 3.29 -15.19
C THR A 208 -26.83 2.27 -15.70
N TYR A 209 -26.48 1.50 -16.74
CA TYR A 209 -27.34 0.43 -17.26
C TYR A 209 -27.40 -0.76 -16.29
N LEU A 210 -26.27 -1.17 -15.71
CA LEU A 210 -26.22 -2.22 -14.69
C LEU A 210 -27.10 -1.89 -13.48
N LEU A 211 -27.01 -0.66 -12.97
CA LEU A 211 -27.77 -0.24 -11.81
C LEU A 211 -29.27 -0.15 -12.10
N VAL A 212 -29.67 0.19 -13.33
CA VAL A 212 -31.09 0.15 -13.75
C VAL A 212 -31.61 -1.29 -13.68
N GLU A 213 -30.85 -2.27 -14.15
CA GLU A 213 -31.23 -3.68 -14.08
C GLU A 213 -31.26 -4.18 -12.63
N ALA A 214 -30.25 -3.86 -11.82
CA ALA A 214 -30.20 -4.21 -10.40
C ALA A 214 -31.37 -3.59 -9.62
N PHE A 215 -31.71 -2.32 -9.87
CA PHE A 215 -32.83 -1.66 -9.20
C PHE A 215 -34.18 -2.26 -9.62
N SER A 216 -34.28 -2.75 -10.86
CA SER A 216 -35.48 -3.43 -11.36
C SER A 216 -35.69 -4.80 -10.72
N THR A 217 -34.62 -5.47 -10.30
CA THR A 217 -34.66 -6.83 -9.73
C THR A 217 -34.82 -6.85 -8.20
N ILE A 218 -34.33 -5.83 -7.49
CA ILE A 218 -34.44 -5.73 -6.03
C ILE A 218 -35.83 -5.19 -5.66
N PRO A 219 -36.71 -5.96 -4.96
CA PRO A 219 -38.11 -5.55 -4.73
C PRO A 219 -38.30 -4.18 -4.08
N PHE A 220 -37.45 -3.82 -3.12
CA PHE A 220 -37.50 -2.52 -2.45
C PHE A 220 -37.07 -1.36 -3.38
N MET A 221 -36.08 -1.59 -4.25
CA MET A 221 -35.61 -0.57 -5.19
C MET A 221 -36.59 -0.42 -6.36
N ALA A 222 -37.19 -1.51 -6.81
CA ALA A 222 -38.21 -1.52 -7.85
C ALA A 222 -39.49 -0.76 -7.43
N ALA A 223 -39.75 -0.65 -6.12
CA ALA A 223 -40.87 0.14 -5.58
C ALA A 223 -40.63 1.66 -5.69
N ILE A 224 -39.39 2.12 -5.88
CA ILE A 224 -39.07 3.53 -6.08
C ILE A 224 -39.46 3.93 -7.51
N SER A 225 -40.16 5.06 -7.68
CA SER A 225 -40.50 5.59 -9.00
C SER A 225 -39.26 5.73 -9.89
N PHE A 226 -39.36 5.27 -11.15
CA PHE A 226 -38.28 5.38 -12.14
C PHE A 226 -37.80 6.83 -12.35
N THR A 227 -38.67 7.83 -12.09
CA THR A 227 -38.30 9.26 -12.15
C THR A 227 -37.29 9.68 -11.08
N ALA A 228 -37.23 8.97 -9.95
CA ALA A 228 -36.28 9.23 -8.87
C ALA A 228 -34.96 8.48 -9.05
N TRP A 229 -34.89 7.50 -9.96
CA TRP A 229 -33.69 6.68 -10.18
C TRP A 229 -32.48 7.49 -10.63
N PRO A 230 -32.59 8.51 -11.50
CA PRO A 230 -31.43 9.34 -11.85
C PRO A 230 -30.72 9.96 -10.65
N LEU A 231 -31.45 10.37 -9.61
CA LEU A 231 -30.89 10.97 -8.39
C LEU A 231 -30.04 9.98 -7.60
N LEU A 232 -30.34 8.68 -7.71
CA LEU A 232 -29.64 7.60 -7.01
C LEU A 232 -28.53 6.99 -7.88
N ILE A 233 -28.84 6.69 -9.14
CA ILE A 233 -27.96 5.95 -10.06
C ILE A 233 -26.81 6.82 -10.57
N VAL A 234 -27.06 8.08 -10.94
CA VAL A 234 -26.01 8.92 -11.53
C VAL A 234 -24.84 9.17 -10.57
N PRO A 235 -25.05 9.55 -9.28
CA PRO A 235 -23.96 9.69 -8.35
C PRO A 235 -23.17 8.39 -8.17
N MET A 236 -23.83 7.24 -8.04
CA MET A 236 -23.15 5.94 -7.92
C MET A 236 -22.32 5.62 -9.16
N ALA A 237 -22.86 5.84 -10.35
CA ALA A 237 -22.15 5.61 -11.61
C ALA A 237 -20.91 6.51 -11.77
N ILE A 238 -20.99 7.78 -11.38
CA ILE A 238 -19.83 8.70 -11.37
C ILE A 238 -18.76 8.18 -10.41
N MET A 239 -19.15 7.72 -9.23
CA MET A 239 -18.23 7.19 -8.23
C MET A 239 -17.60 5.89 -8.71
N ALA A 240 -18.37 4.99 -9.33
CA ALA A 240 -17.90 3.75 -9.95
C ALA A 240 -16.86 4.01 -11.04
N GLY A 241 -17.20 4.89 -11.99
CA GLY A 241 -16.31 5.26 -13.08
C GLY A 241 -15.03 5.92 -12.59
N SER A 242 -15.13 6.79 -11.58
CA SER A 242 -13.97 7.44 -10.96
C SER A 242 -13.08 6.44 -10.22
N ALA A 243 -13.68 5.50 -9.47
CA ALA A 243 -12.95 4.44 -8.79
C ALA A 243 -12.24 3.55 -9.82
N TYR A 244 -12.95 3.09 -10.85
CA TYR A 244 -12.39 2.26 -11.92
C TYR A 244 -11.24 2.94 -12.66
N ALA A 245 -11.36 4.24 -12.99
CA ALA A 245 -10.24 5.00 -13.55
C ALA A 245 -9.01 4.98 -12.65
N LEU A 246 -9.18 5.11 -11.33
CA LEU A 246 -8.07 5.06 -10.38
C LEU A 246 -7.49 3.65 -10.24
N LEU A 247 -8.31 2.61 -10.23
CA LEU A 247 -7.87 1.21 -10.21
C LEU A 247 -7.03 0.89 -11.46
N THR A 248 -7.56 1.18 -12.65
CA THR A 248 -6.86 0.99 -13.92
C THR A 248 -5.56 1.79 -13.98
N TYR A 249 -5.58 3.04 -13.53
CA TYR A 249 -4.38 3.86 -13.45
C TYR A 249 -3.34 3.26 -12.51
N ASN A 250 -3.76 2.76 -11.34
CA ASN A 250 -2.86 2.13 -10.37
C ASN A 250 -2.20 0.89 -10.97
N ALA A 251 -3.00 -0.05 -11.46
CA ALA A 251 -2.55 -1.33 -12.00
C ALA A 251 -1.59 -1.15 -13.19
N ILE A 252 -1.95 -0.33 -14.18
CA ILE A 252 -1.07 -0.11 -15.35
C ILE A 252 0.26 0.55 -14.93
N THR A 253 0.21 1.52 -14.01
CA THR A 253 1.44 2.19 -13.56
C THR A 253 2.32 1.30 -12.70
N ASP A 254 1.76 0.41 -11.87
CA ASP A 254 2.55 -0.60 -11.13
C ASP A 254 3.18 -1.61 -12.10
N MET A 255 2.40 -2.13 -13.05
CA MET A 255 2.91 -3.05 -14.07
C MET A 255 4.09 -2.47 -14.87
N ILE A 256 4.01 -1.18 -15.23
CA ILE A 256 5.11 -0.47 -15.94
C ILE A 256 6.30 -0.19 -15.01
N ALA A 257 6.03 0.11 -13.75
CA ALA A 257 7.06 0.43 -12.78
C ALA A 257 7.94 -0.79 -12.47
N ASN A 258 7.31 -1.94 -12.25
CA ASN A 258 7.94 -3.18 -11.81
C ASN A 258 8.43 -4.03 -13.00
N ASP A 259 8.20 -3.58 -14.24
CA ASP A 259 8.55 -4.32 -15.46
C ASP A 259 7.92 -5.74 -15.45
N THR A 260 6.73 -5.87 -14.82
CA THR A 260 6.10 -7.13 -14.39
C THR A 260 6.09 -8.18 -15.50
N LEU A 261 5.57 -7.82 -16.67
CA LEU A 261 5.44 -8.75 -17.81
C LEU A 261 6.81 -9.25 -18.30
N ARG A 262 7.82 -8.39 -18.30
CA ARG A 262 9.15 -8.73 -18.78
C ARG A 262 9.90 -9.59 -17.77
N THR A 263 9.82 -9.23 -16.49
CA THR A 263 10.38 -10.02 -15.38
C THR A 263 9.76 -11.41 -15.36
N TRP A 264 8.44 -11.49 -15.50
CA TRP A 264 7.69 -12.74 -15.57
C TRP A 264 8.09 -13.62 -16.75
N TYR A 265 8.13 -13.04 -17.96
CA TYR A 265 8.57 -13.75 -19.16
C TYR A 265 10.00 -14.27 -19.04
N ARG A 266 10.93 -13.44 -18.54
CA ARG A 266 12.31 -13.86 -18.31
C ARG A 266 12.39 -15.00 -17.30
N LYS A 267 11.69 -14.89 -16.17
CA LYS A 267 11.67 -15.92 -15.13
C LYS A 267 11.23 -17.27 -15.68
N ILE A 268 10.10 -17.32 -16.40
CA ILE A 268 9.59 -18.57 -17.01
C ILE A 268 10.57 -19.11 -18.05
N ARG A 269 11.09 -18.24 -18.92
CA ARG A 269 12.06 -18.63 -19.96
C ARG A 269 13.33 -19.18 -19.34
N ASP A 270 13.86 -18.49 -18.33
CA ASP A 270 15.10 -18.83 -17.66
C ASP A 270 14.91 -20.16 -16.91
N ASP A 271 13.82 -20.35 -16.17
CA ASP A 271 13.49 -21.59 -15.48
C ASP A 271 13.35 -22.79 -16.44
N LEU A 272 12.76 -22.60 -17.62
CA LEU A 272 12.68 -23.63 -18.66
C LEU A 272 14.05 -23.92 -19.29
N SER A 273 14.91 -22.91 -19.43
CA SER A 273 16.23 -23.04 -20.06
C SER A 273 17.28 -23.69 -19.15
N HIS A 274 17.18 -23.54 -17.83
CA HIS A 274 18.10 -24.15 -16.86
C HIS A 274 17.79 -25.64 -16.57
N GLY A 275 16.68 -26.16 -17.11
CA GLY A 275 16.32 -27.58 -17.05
C GLY A 275 14.81 -27.79 -16.92
N VAL A 276 14.29 -28.74 -17.71
CA VAL A 276 12.88 -29.14 -17.63
C VAL A 276 12.71 -30.07 -16.42
N ASN A 277 12.24 -29.52 -15.30
CA ASN A 277 11.87 -30.28 -14.12
C ASN A 277 10.36 -30.12 -13.86
N LEU A 278 9.80 -30.97 -13.00
CA LEU A 278 8.35 -31.00 -12.74
C LEU A 278 7.81 -29.64 -12.27
N ARG A 279 8.65 -28.87 -11.56
CA ARG A 279 8.35 -27.51 -11.12
C ARG A 279 8.36 -26.50 -12.25
N SER A 280 9.36 -26.47 -13.14
CA SER A 280 9.41 -25.54 -14.26
C SER A 280 8.30 -25.81 -15.28
N ILE A 281 7.93 -27.07 -15.49
CA ILE A 281 6.72 -27.45 -16.24
C ILE A 281 5.46 -26.93 -15.52
N PHE A 282 5.32 -27.19 -14.21
CA PHE A 282 4.15 -26.74 -13.45
C PHE A 282 4.00 -25.22 -13.50
N MET A 283 5.08 -24.47 -13.28
CA MET A 283 5.07 -23.00 -13.33
C MET A 283 4.72 -22.48 -14.72
N ALA A 284 5.24 -23.09 -15.79
CA ALA A 284 4.90 -22.71 -17.17
C ALA A 284 3.43 -23.04 -17.50
N VAL A 285 2.90 -24.18 -17.06
CA VAL A 285 1.50 -24.55 -17.26
C VAL A 285 0.59 -23.62 -16.47
N MET A 286 0.91 -23.32 -15.21
CA MET A 286 0.15 -22.39 -14.38
C MET A 286 0.17 -20.97 -14.96
N ALA A 287 1.32 -20.51 -15.47
CA ALA A 287 1.43 -19.25 -16.20
C ALA A 287 0.47 -19.16 -17.38
N ILE A 288 0.45 -20.20 -18.23
CA ILE A 288 -0.44 -20.27 -19.39
C ILE A 288 -1.90 -20.33 -18.93
N ALA A 289 -2.21 -21.12 -17.90
CA ALA A 289 -3.56 -21.25 -17.36
C ALA A 289 -4.10 -19.92 -16.82
N LEU A 290 -3.29 -19.18 -16.06
CA LEU A 290 -3.69 -17.88 -15.51
C LEU A 290 -3.85 -16.81 -16.60
N VAL A 291 -2.98 -16.78 -17.62
CA VAL A 291 -3.18 -15.88 -18.78
C VAL A 291 -4.43 -16.25 -19.56
N ALA A 292 -4.68 -17.54 -19.78
CA ALA A 292 -5.90 -18.00 -20.43
C ALA A 292 -7.14 -17.61 -19.61
N LEU A 293 -7.08 -17.71 -18.27
CA LEU A 293 -8.13 -17.27 -17.36
C LEU A 293 -8.35 -15.76 -17.43
N ALA A 294 -7.29 -14.95 -17.41
CA ALA A 294 -7.36 -13.49 -17.53
C ALA A 294 -8.00 -13.06 -18.85
N LEU A 295 -7.65 -13.73 -19.96
CA LEU A 295 -8.27 -13.50 -21.28
C LEU A 295 -9.73 -13.95 -21.31
N ALA A 296 -10.05 -15.11 -20.71
CA ALA A 296 -11.43 -15.59 -20.62
C ALA A 296 -12.31 -14.63 -19.82
N LEU A 297 -11.83 -14.16 -18.65
CA LEU A 297 -12.53 -13.15 -17.84
C LEU A 297 -12.71 -11.84 -18.60
N THR A 298 -11.69 -11.40 -19.35
CA THR A 298 -11.79 -10.21 -20.21
C THR A 298 -12.90 -10.35 -21.25
N ILE A 299 -12.95 -11.48 -21.95
CA ILE A 299 -14.02 -11.79 -22.90
C ILE A 299 -15.35 -11.78 -22.17
N CYS A 300 -15.37 -12.27 -20.92
CA CYS A 300 -16.56 -12.23 -20.11
C CYS A 300 -17.04 -10.81 -19.81
N THR A 301 -16.15 -9.95 -19.33
CA THR A 301 -16.42 -8.53 -19.08
C THR A 301 -16.94 -7.83 -20.33
N ALA A 302 -16.26 -8.03 -21.46
CA ALA A 302 -16.70 -7.46 -22.74
C ALA A 302 -18.09 -7.97 -23.16
N GLY A 303 -18.35 -9.27 -23.03
CA GLY A 303 -19.63 -9.89 -23.33
C GLY A 303 -20.77 -9.38 -22.44
N THR A 304 -20.49 -9.11 -21.17
CA THR A 304 -21.44 -8.52 -20.22
C THR A 304 -21.83 -7.13 -20.67
N TRP A 305 -20.84 -6.28 -20.95
CA TRP A 305 -21.09 -4.92 -21.43
C TRP A 305 -21.85 -4.88 -22.75
N TRP A 306 -21.56 -5.81 -23.65
CA TRP A 306 -22.31 -5.98 -24.89
C TRP A 306 -23.77 -6.35 -24.64
N THR A 307 -24.03 -7.31 -23.75
CA THR A 307 -25.40 -7.74 -23.39
C THR A 307 -26.18 -6.60 -22.77
N ILE A 308 -25.59 -5.93 -21.79
CA ILE A 308 -26.22 -4.82 -21.07
C ILE A 308 -26.54 -3.67 -22.03
N ALA A 309 -25.62 -3.34 -22.94
CA ALA A 309 -25.84 -2.30 -23.93
C ALA A 309 -27.05 -2.59 -24.85
N LYS A 310 -27.37 -3.87 -25.09
CA LYS A 310 -28.47 -4.29 -25.96
C LYS A 310 -29.79 -4.49 -25.24
N GLU A 311 -29.76 -5.11 -24.07
CA GLU A 311 -30.95 -5.61 -23.37
C GLU A 311 -31.42 -4.66 -22.26
N ALA A 312 -30.52 -3.85 -21.66
CA ALA A 312 -30.88 -3.02 -20.52
C ALA A 312 -31.65 -1.78 -20.96
N ARG A 313 -32.72 -1.47 -20.21
CA ARG A 313 -33.47 -0.22 -20.37
C ARG A 313 -32.55 0.97 -20.07
N PRO A 314 -32.46 1.98 -20.95
CA PRO A 314 -31.65 3.15 -20.68
C PRO A 314 -32.26 4.01 -19.56
N LEU A 315 -31.41 4.59 -18.71
CA LEU A 315 -31.84 5.53 -17.68
C LEU A 315 -32.36 6.85 -18.28
N PHE A 316 -31.70 7.34 -19.33
CA PHE A 316 -32.06 8.55 -20.05
C PHE A 316 -32.37 8.27 -21.53
N THR A 317 -33.26 9.06 -22.11
CA THR A 317 -33.68 8.92 -23.52
C THR A 317 -32.57 9.20 -24.54
N TRP A 318 -31.52 9.93 -24.17
CA TRP A 318 -30.37 10.14 -25.05
C TRP A 318 -29.46 8.91 -25.11
N MET A 319 -29.46 8.06 -24.09
CA MET A 319 -28.61 6.87 -24.03
C MET A 319 -29.03 5.82 -25.07
N SER A 320 -30.32 5.74 -25.43
CA SER A 320 -30.78 4.91 -26.56
C SER A 320 -30.35 5.45 -27.93
N LYS A 321 -29.92 6.71 -27.99
CA LYS A 321 -29.44 7.37 -29.22
C LYS A 321 -27.91 7.28 -29.37
N MET A 322 -27.19 6.71 -28.41
CA MET A 322 -25.76 6.49 -28.57
C MET A 322 -25.52 5.54 -29.75
N PRO A 323 -24.58 5.86 -30.66
CA PRO A 323 -24.26 4.97 -31.78
C PRO A 323 -23.95 3.55 -31.30
N SER A 324 -24.55 2.56 -31.95
CA SER A 324 -24.37 1.15 -31.61
C SER A 324 -22.91 0.71 -31.66
N PHE A 325 -22.08 1.35 -32.48
CA PHE A 325 -20.63 1.15 -32.51
C PHE A 325 -19.94 1.56 -31.20
N ILE A 326 -20.38 2.66 -30.56
CA ILE A 326 -19.78 3.11 -29.28
C ILE A 326 -20.11 2.11 -28.18
N MET A 327 -21.40 1.80 -28.00
CA MET A 327 -21.84 0.91 -26.93
C MET A 327 -21.48 -0.55 -27.18
N GLY A 328 -21.42 -0.97 -28.45
CA GLY A 328 -21.16 -2.36 -28.83
C GLY A 328 -19.69 -2.70 -29.07
N ILE A 329 -18.86 -1.75 -29.51
CA ILE A 329 -17.47 -2.07 -29.88
C ILE A 329 -16.50 -1.30 -29.00
N ILE A 330 -16.66 0.01 -28.87
CA ILE A 330 -15.72 0.84 -28.12
C ILE A 330 -15.79 0.54 -26.61
N THR A 331 -17.00 0.52 -26.02
CA THR A 331 -17.18 0.27 -24.58
C THR A 331 -16.58 -1.08 -24.17
N PRO A 332 -16.96 -2.23 -24.78
CA PRO A 332 -16.41 -3.52 -24.39
C PRO A 332 -14.91 -3.67 -24.67
N MET A 333 -14.40 -3.02 -25.72
CA MET A 333 -12.97 -3.05 -26.04
C MET A 333 -12.16 -2.30 -24.98
N ILE A 334 -12.58 -1.10 -24.58
CA ILE A 334 -11.86 -0.29 -23.59
C ILE A 334 -11.95 -0.92 -22.21
N THR A 335 -13.14 -1.35 -21.77
CA THR A 335 -13.32 -2.01 -20.47
C THR A 335 -12.65 -3.38 -20.43
N GLY A 336 -12.70 -4.12 -21.54
CA GLY A 336 -11.97 -5.38 -21.69
C GLY A 336 -10.46 -5.16 -21.60
N LEU A 337 -9.89 -4.22 -22.36
CA LEU A 337 -8.45 -3.97 -22.34
C LEU A 337 -7.96 -3.51 -20.95
N SER A 338 -8.74 -2.71 -20.22
CA SER A 338 -8.41 -2.35 -18.84
C SER A 338 -8.51 -3.54 -17.89
N ALA A 339 -9.49 -4.43 -18.07
CA ALA A 339 -9.62 -5.67 -17.31
C ALA A 339 -8.45 -6.64 -17.56
N VAL A 340 -7.95 -6.75 -18.81
CA VAL A 340 -6.76 -7.57 -19.12
C VAL A 340 -5.58 -7.16 -18.25
N VAL A 341 -5.28 -5.86 -18.19
CA VAL A 341 -4.10 -5.39 -17.45
C VAL A 341 -4.24 -5.64 -15.95
N PHE A 342 -5.44 -5.41 -15.40
CA PHE A 342 -5.73 -5.71 -14.01
C PHE A 342 -5.55 -7.21 -13.73
N ASN A 343 -6.20 -8.07 -14.51
CA ASN A 343 -6.13 -9.52 -14.35
C ASN A 343 -4.70 -10.07 -14.56
N LEU A 344 -3.91 -9.49 -15.46
CA LEU A 344 -2.51 -9.87 -15.68
C LEU A 344 -1.61 -9.47 -14.51
N GLN A 345 -1.84 -8.31 -13.91
CA GLN A 345 -1.12 -7.89 -12.71
C GLN A 345 -1.45 -8.83 -11.54
N ASN A 346 -2.74 -9.10 -11.30
CA ASN A 346 -3.15 -10.03 -10.23
C ASN A 346 -2.62 -11.45 -10.48
N THR A 347 -2.66 -11.92 -11.74
CA THR A 347 -2.06 -13.19 -12.16
C THR A 347 -0.56 -13.27 -11.82
N SER A 348 0.17 -12.17 -12.02
CA SER A 348 1.61 -12.15 -11.73
C SER A 348 1.90 -12.33 -10.24
N GLU A 349 1.11 -11.68 -9.39
CA GLU A 349 1.23 -11.77 -7.93
C GLU A 349 0.89 -13.19 -7.44
N SER A 350 -0.20 -13.78 -7.93
CA SER A 350 -0.56 -15.17 -7.64
C SER A 350 0.53 -16.18 -8.08
N LEU A 351 1.16 -15.94 -9.22
CA LEU A 351 2.21 -16.82 -9.72
C LEU A 351 3.51 -16.70 -8.91
N GLU A 352 3.84 -15.50 -8.41
CA GLU A 352 4.96 -15.34 -7.48
C GLU A 352 4.74 -16.10 -6.19
N MET A 353 3.54 -16.05 -5.63
CA MET A 353 3.20 -16.84 -4.45
C MET A 353 3.27 -18.36 -4.70
N LEU A 354 2.79 -18.83 -5.86
CA LEU A 354 2.92 -20.23 -6.25
C LEU A 354 4.38 -20.62 -6.43
N ASP A 355 5.21 -19.74 -6.98
CA ASP A 355 6.65 -19.96 -7.09
C ASP A 355 7.29 -20.11 -5.71
N ASP A 356 7.00 -19.21 -4.78
CA ASP A 356 7.51 -19.27 -3.41
C ASP A 356 7.05 -20.55 -2.69
N ALA A 357 5.77 -20.91 -2.82
CA ALA A 357 5.24 -22.15 -2.27
C ALA A 357 5.90 -23.41 -2.87
N THR A 358 6.25 -23.38 -4.16
CA THR A 358 6.92 -24.52 -4.83
C THR A 358 8.44 -24.56 -4.63
N ARG A 359 9.08 -23.45 -4.24
CA ARG A 359 10.49 -23.39 -3.82
C ARG A 359 10.72 -24.05 -2.46
N MET A 360 9.69 -24.12 -1.63
CA MET A 360 9.76 -24.68 -0.29
C MET A 360 9.82 -26.22 -0.34
N GLN A 361 11.00 -26.77 -0.02
CA GLN A 361 11.38 -28.18 -0.25
C GLN A 361 10.66 -29.22 0.65
N SER A 362 9.76 -28.80 1.54
CA SER A 362 9.04 -29.68 2.49
C SER A 362 7.57 -29.87 2.11
N ASN A 363 7.05 -31.10 2.22
CA ASN A 363 5.62 -31.38 2.07
C ASN A 363 4.77 -30.48 2.97
N ILE A 364 3.78 -29.77 2.42
CA ILE A 364 2.87 -28.85 3.13
C ILE A 364 2.29 -29.48 4.41
N PHE A 365 1.90 -30.75 4.34
CA PHE A 365 1.36 -31.49 5.48
C PHE A 365 2.39 -31.71 6.60
N SER A 366 3.65 -31.99 6.24
CA SER A 366 4.74 -32.15 7.21
C SER A 366 5.06 -30.84 7.93
N ARG A 367 4.93 -29.69 7.24
CA ARG A 367 5.13 -28.36 7.80
C ARG A 367 3.98 -27.96 8.72
N MET A 368 2.73 -28.19 8.31
CA MET A 368 1.58 -27.97 9.18
C MET A 368 1.69 -28.81 10.46
N TRP A 369 2.09 -30.08 10.33
CA TRP A 369 2.35 -30.94 11.48
C TRP A 369 3.51 -30.45 12.35
N ASN A 370 4.63 -30.05 11.74
CA ASN A 370 5.79 -29.51 12.46
C ASN A 370 5.47 -28.19 13.14
N GLY A 371 4.72 -27.29 12.52
CA GLY A 371 4.26 -26.02 13.11
C GLY A 371 3.30 -26.26 14.28
N ILE A 372 2.37 -27.21 14.16
CA ILE A 372 1.52 -27.64 15.27
C ILE A 372 2.37 -28.23 16.40
N LYS A 373 3.35 -29.09 16.07
CA LYS A 373 4.24 -29.72 17.04
C LYS A 373 5.14 -28.69 17.75
N HIS A 374 5.73 -27.77 17.01
CA HIS A 374 6.56 -26.68 17.54
C HIS A 374 5.71 -25.74 18.40
N GLY A 375 4.57 -25.28 17.90
CA GLY A 375 3.61 -24.48 18.66
C GLY A 375 3.16 -25.17 19.94
N PHE A 376 2.80 -26.45 19.89
CA PHE A 376 2.42 -27.22 21.07
C PHE A 376 3.58 -27.38 22.05
N SER A 377 4.80 -27.66 21.56
CA SER A 377 5.99 -27.77 22.41
C SER A 377 6.36 -26.45 23.08
N HIS A 378 6.25 -25.33 22.36
CA HIS A 378 6.47 -23.99 22.87
C HIS A 378 5.44 -23.63 23.94
N LEU A 379 4.16 -23.93 23.72
CA LEU A 379 3.10 -23.74 24.71
C LEU A 379 3.35 -24.60 25.95
N GLN A 380 3.72 -25.87 25.78
CA GLN A 380 4.01 -26.77 26.91
C GLN A 380 5.18 -26.28 27.77
N GLN A 381 6.18 -25.61 27.18
CA GLN A 381 7.31 -25.05 27.90
C GLN A 381 6.94 -23.78 28.68
N HIS A 382 5.99 -22.98 28.19
CA HIS A 382 5.66 -21.66 28.74
C HIS A 382 4.34 -21.59 29.53
N GLU A 383 3.45 -22.57 29.36
CA GLU A 383 2.10 -22.58 29.91
C GLU A 383 1.88 -23.78 30.84
N ASN A 384 1.07 -23.57 31.87
CA ASN A 384 0.55 -24.69 32.66
C ASN A 384 -0.68 -25.33 31.98
N TRP A 385 -1.12 -26.47 32.52
CA TRP A 385 -2.24 -27.23 31.97
C TRP A 385 -3.56 -26.43 31.89
N LEU A 386 -3.83 -25.57 32.87
CA LEU A 386 -5.05 -24.75 32.87
C LEU A 386 -5.02 -23.65 31.80
N GLN A 387 -3.84 -23.12 31.50
CA GLN A 387 -3.63 -22.18 30.38
C GLN A 387 -3.73 -22.87 29.02
N LEU A 388 -3.18 -24.08 28.90
CA LEU A 388 -3.22 -24.88 27.66
C LEU A 388 -4.67 -25.25 27.29
N PHE A 389 -5.47 -25.64 28.29
CA PHE A 389 -6.87 -26.00 28.13
C PHE A 389 -7.84 -24.85 28.43
N ASN A 390 -7.40 -23.60 28.21
CA ASN A 390 -8.28 -22.45 28.36
C ASN A 390 -9.56 -22.65 27.53
N PRO A 391 -10.74 -22.82 28.16
CA PRO A 391 -11.96 -23.23 27.46
C PRO A 391 -12.43 -22.15 26.49
N PHE A 392 -12.18 -20.88 26.79
CA PHE A 392 -12.54 -19.76 25.94
C PHE A 392 -11.59 -19.64 24.73
N ARG A 393 -10.30 -19.95 24.91
CA ARG A 393 -9.34 -20.02 23.79
C ARG A 393 -9.69 -21.17 22.83
N LEU A 394 -10.05 -22.33 23.38
CA LEU A 394 -10.51 -23.46 22.58
C LEU A 394 -11.80 -23.13 21.83
N LEU A 395 -12.76 -22.48 22.49
CA LEU A 395 -13.97 -21.98 21.86
C LEU A 395 -13.63 -21.04 20.70
N LEU A 396 -12.74 -20.06 20.91
CA LEU A 396 -12.28 -19.16 19.85
C LEU A 396 -11.67 -19.91 18.67
N LYS A 397 -10.79 -20.89 18.92
CA LYS A 397 -10.19 -21.69 17.84
C LYS A 397 -11.21 -22.55 17.09
N LEU A 398 -12.20 -23.08 17.79
CA LEU A 398 -13.27 -23.91 17.21
C LEU A 398 -14.33 -23.09 16.48
N THR A 399 -14.52 -21.81 16.81
CA THR A 399 -15.54 -20.96 16.17
C THR A 399 -14.94 -19.99 15.16
N LEU A 400 -13.91 -19.23 15.53
CA LEU A 400 -13.39 -18.12 14.74
C LEU A 400 -12.63 -18.61 13.50
N THR A 401 -11.81 -19.66 13.63
CA THR A 401 -11.06 -20.19 12.48
C THR A 401 -11.98 -20.79 11.41
N PRO A 402 -12.94 -21.69 11.74
CA PRO A 402 -13.90 -22.17 10.74
C PRO A 402 -14.78 -21.06 10.17
N LEU A 403 -15.16 -20.08 10.99
CA LEU A 403 -15.93 -18.94 10.51
C LEU A 403 -15.12 -18.09 9.53
N ARG A 404 -13.82 -17.86 9.77
CA ARG A 404 -12.95 -17.14 8.83
C ARG A 404 -12.85 -17.87 7.49
N ILE A 405 -12.66 -19.19 7.52
CA ILE A 405 -12.65 -20.04 6.31
C ILE A 405 -13.99 -19.97 5.58
N LEU A 406 -15.10 -20.01 6.31
CA LEU A 406 -16.44 -19.91 5.75
C LEU A 406 -16.68 -18.54 5.12
N LEU A 407 -16.27 -17.44 5.77
CA LEU A 407 -16.40 -16.10 5.23
C LEU A 407 -15.54 -15.92 3.96
N PHE A 408 -14.35 -16.54 3.92
CA PHE A 408 -13.50 -16.57 2.74
C PHE A 408 -14.17 -17.30 1.57
N PHE A 409 -14.65 -18.53 1.77
CA PHE A 409 -15.37 -19.24 0.71
C PHE A 409 -16.67 -18.53 0.32
N GLY A 410 -17.36 -17.93 1.29
CA GLY A 410 -18.53 -17.10 1.04
C GLY A 410 -18.20 -15.88 0.19
N HIS A 411 -17.02 -15.27 0.38
CA HIS A 411 -16.52 -14.18 -0.45
C HIS A 411 -16.22 -14.65 -1.88
N LEU A 412 -15.46 -15.74 -2.05
CA LEU A 412 -15.20 -16.32 -3.38
C LEU A 412 -16.49 -16.63 -4.14
N ILE A 413 -17.45 -17.26 -3.45
CA ILE A 413 -18.77 -17.54 -4.02
C ILE A 413 -19.48 -16.23 -4.36
N SER A 414 -19.46 -15.23 -3.48
CA SER A 414 -20.07 -13.93 -3.73
C SER A 414 -19.56 -13.31 -5.02
N ILE A 415 -18.24 -13.31 -5.25
CA ILE A 415 -17.61 -12.79 -6.46
C ILE A 415 -17.90 -13.66 -7.68
N GLY A 416 -17.80 -14.98 -7.57
CA GLY A 416 -18.20 -15.87 -8.66
C GLY A 416 -19.62 -15.61 -9.13
N VAL A 417 -20.50 -15.30 -8.20
CA VAL A 417 -21.89 -15.03 -8.51
C VAL A 417 -22.12 -13.61 -9.07
N THR A 418 -21.17 -12.70 -8.88
CA THR A 418 -21.08 -11.45 -9.67
C THR A 418 -20.53 -11.62 -11.07
N ALA A 419 -20.00 -12.81 -11.41
CA ALA A 419 -19.22 -12.99 -12.62
C ALA A 419 -19.99 -12.58 -13.88
N ASP A 420 -19.21 -11.96 -14.76
CA ASP A 420 -19.63 -11.44 -16.04
C ASP A 420 -20.46 -12.45 -16.85
N ARG A 421 -21.64 -12.03 -17.31
CA ARG A 421 -22.57 -12.84 -18.10
C ARG A 421 -22.27 -12.68 -19.59
N VAL A 422 -21.73 -13.74 -20.19
CA VAL A 422 -21.52 -13.80 -21.65
C VAL A 422 -22.65 -14.54 -22.33
N PRO A 423 -23.23 -13.97 -23.40
CA PRO A 423 -24.12 -14.72 -24.27
C PRO A 423 -23.44 -15.98 -24.80
N GLY A 424 -24.04 -17.15 -24.55
CA GLY A 424 -23.51 -18.44 -25.00
C GLY A 424 -22.57 -19.16 -24.03
N VAL A 425 -22.21 -18.57 -22.89
CA VAL A 425 -21.48 -19.25 -21.80
C VAL A 425 -22.42 -19.51 -20.63
N SER A 426 -22.38 -20.70 -20.05
CA SER A 426 -23.19 -21.03 -18.87
C SER A 426 -22.82 -20.12 -17.69
N GLN A 427 -23.83 -19.60 -16.99
CA GLN A 427 -23.62 -18.77 -15.79
C GLN A 427 -22.80 -19.50 -14.72
N ILE A 428 -22.97 -20.82 -14.61
CA ILE A 428 -22.19 -21.67 -13.70
C ILE A 428 -20.71 -21.68 -14.12
N ALA A 429 -20.43 -21.78 -15.42
CA ALA A 429 -19.07 -21.78 -15.92
C ALA A 429 -18.38 -20.43 -15.68
N SER A 430 -19.07 -19.31 -15.94
CA SER A 430 -18.54 -17.97 -15.64
C SER A 430 -18.30 -17.79 -14.14
N ALA A 431 -19.24 -18.22 -13.30
CA ALA A 431 -19.09 -18.16 -11.85
C ALA A 431 -17.93 -18.99 -11.32
N LEU A 432 -17.70 -20.19 -11.88
CA LEU A 432 -16.55 -21.02 -11.54
C LEU A 432 -15.23 -20.37 -11.98
N LEU A 433 -15.18 -19.75 -13.16
CA LEU A 433 -13.99 -19.01 -13.60
C LEU A 433 -13.70 -17.82 -12.67
N GLY A 434 -14.74 -17.10 -12.24
CA GLY A 434 -14.63 -16.03 -11.24
C GLY A 434 -14.10 -16.54 -9.90
N ILE A 435 -14.69 -17.61 -9.34
CA ILE A 435 -14.24 -18.24 -8.08
C ILE A 435 -12.79 -18.69 -8.17
N LEU A 436 -12.40 -19.32 -9.27
CA LEU A 436 -11.04 -19.84 -9.44
C LEU A 436 -10.03 -18.70 -9.57
N SER A 437 -10.34 -17.65 -10.34
CA SER A 437 -9.46 -16.50 -10.49
C SER A 437 -9.25 -15.78 -9.17
N GLU A 438 -10.36 -15.45 -8.49
CA GLU A 438 -10.31 -14.78 -7.19
C GLU A 438 -9.64 -15.66 -6.14
N GLY A 439 -9.89 -16.97 -6.18
CA GLY A 439 -9.28 -17.91 -5.25
C GLY A 439 -7.76 -18.01 -5.38
N PHE A 440 -7.19 -17.76 -6.57
CA PHE A 440 -5.75 -17.65 -6.76
C PHE A 440 -5.20 -16.29 -6.31
N GLU A 441 -5.94 -15.21 -6.55
CA GLU A 441 -5.61 -13.85 -6.08
C GLU A 441 -5.58 -13.80 -4.54
N ASP A 442 -6.61 -14.34 -3.91
CA ASP A 442 -6.79 -14.34 -2.46
C ASP A 442 -6.13 -15.53 -1.74
N ALA A 443 -5.36 -16.38 -2.44
CA ALA A 443 -4.69 -17.52 -1.81
C ALA A 443 -3.72 -17.10 -0.69
N HIS A 444 -3.28 -15.83 -0.67
CA HIS A 444 -2.33 -15.27 0.29
C HIS A 444 -2.89 -15.22 1.71
N TYR A 445 -4.22 -15.23 1.88
CA TYR A 445 -4.87 -15.30 3.19
C TYR A 445 -4.57 -16.60 3.96
N PHE A 446 -4.23 -17.68 3.25
CA PHE A 446 -3.93 -19.00 3.84
C PHE A 446 -2.49 -19.44 3.63
N LEU A 447 -1.86 -18.98 2.55
CA LEU A 447 -0.47 -19.26 2.23
C LEU A 447 0.48 -18.22 2.83
N GLY A 448 0.02 -17.48 3.83
CA GLY A 448 0.67 -16.28 4.35
C GLY A 448 2.19 -16.36 4.36
N HIS A 449 2.81 -15.24 3.99
CA HIS A 449 4.20 -14.96 4.32
C HIS A 449 4.35 -14.86 5.84
N ASP A 450 4.15 -15.97 6.55
CA ASP A 450 5.01 -16.28 7.67
C ASP A 450 6.40 -16.38 7.02
N HIS A 451 7.06 -15.23 6.89
CA HIS A 451 8.50 -15.23 7.06
C HIS A 451 8.69 -16.06 8.32
N ASP A 452 9.24 -17.26 8.17
CA ASP A 452 9.57 -18.07 9.32
C ASP A 452 10.44 -17.17 10.21
N ASP A 453 9.83 -16.61 11.26
CA ASP A 453 10.47 -16.00 12.41
C ASP A 453 11.23 -17.09 13.21
N ASP A 454 11.36 -18.30 12.65
CA ASP A 454 12.38 -19.27 13.02
C ASP A 454 13.75 -18.68 12.67
N ASP A 455 14.28 -17.86 13.57
CA ASP A 455 15.71 -17.80 13.92
C ASP A 455 16.69 -17.87 12.73
N HIS A 456 16.34 -17.30 11.58
CA HIS A 456 17.30 -16.91 10.55
C HIS A 456 17.99 -15.65 11.04
N LYS A 457 18.74 -15.80 12.14
CA LYS A 457 20.02 -15.13 12.29
C LYS A 457 20.81 -15.49 11.05
N HIS A 458 20.64 -14.69 10.00
CA HIS A 458 21.61 -14.65 8.93
C HIS A 458 22.96 -14.45 9.62
N PRO A 459 23.89 -15.40 9.51
CA PRO A 459 25.19 -15.26 10.15
C PRO A 459 25.82 -13.99 9.60
N ASP A 460 25.94 -12.99 10.46
CA ASP A 460 26.81 -11.82 10.49
C ASP A 460 27.61 -11.50 9.22
N THR A 461 26.93 -11.32 8.07
CA THR A 461 27.50 -10.63 6.93
C THR A 461 26.51 -9.57 6.46
N HIS A 462 26.84 -8.33 6.81
CA HIS A 462 26.22 -7.07 6.43
C HIS A 462 26.15 -6.89 4.91
N ASN A 463 25.30 -7.65 4.22
CA ASN A 463 25.12 -7.45 2.79
C ASN A 463 24.13 -6.30 2.57
N VAL A 464 24.67 -5.12 2.26
CA VAL A 464 23.91 -3.90 1.93
C VAL A 464 22.80 -4.18 0.92
N LYS A 465 23.01 -5.12 0.00
CA LYS A 465 21.99 -5.53 -0.97
C LYS A 465 20.73 -6.11 -0.32
N ALA A 466 20.86 -6.87 0.77
CA ALA A 466 19.72 -7.40 1.52
C ALA A 466 18.95 -6.27 2.23
N LEU A 467 19.67 -5.31 2.83
CA LEU A 467 19.07 -4.13 3.45
C LEU A 467 18.36 -3.24 2.43
N LEU A 468 18.93 -3.09 1.23
CA LEU A 468 18.31 -2.39 0.11
C LEU A 468 17.08 -3.13 -0.40
N GLN A 469 17.12 -4.47 -0.49
CA GLN A 469 15.95 -5.28 -0.85
C GLN A 469 14.82 -5.10 0.17
N GLU A 470 15.11 -5.18 1.47
CA GLU A 470 14.14 -4.98 2.54
C GLU A 470 13.52 -3.57 2.48
N ARG A 471 14.34 -2.55 2.16
CA ARG A 471 13.93 -1.15 2.19
C ARG A 471 13.27 -0.64 0.91
N LEU A 472 13.80 -1.05 -0.24
CA LEU A 472 13.50 -0.50 -1.56
C LEU A 472 12.93 -1.55 -2.52
N GLY A 473 12.94 -2.83 -2.13
CA GLY A 473 12.27 -3.89 -2.87
C GLY A 473 10.79 -3.60 -3.04
N GLU A 474 10.19 -4.32 -3.97
CA GLU A 474 8.79 -4.15 -4.31
C GLU A 474 7.96 -4.48 -3.06
N GLU A 475 7.35 -3.46 -2.45
CA GLU A 475 6.38 -3.62 -1.34
C GLU A 475 5.12 -4.30 -1.90
N HIS A 476 5.21 -5.61 -2.18
CA HIS A 476 4.07 -6.45 -2.60
C HIS A 476 3.33 -7.08 -1.41
N GLY A 477 3.74 -6.78 -0.18
CA GLY A 477 3.01 -7.15 1.02
C GLY A 477 1.99 -6.07 1.39
N HIS A 478 0.73 -6.29 1.02
CA HIS A 478 -0.36 -5.68 1.77
C HIS A 478 -0.24 -6.12 3.24
N ASP A 479 -0.17 -5.15 4.15
CA ASP A 479 -0.07 -5.43 5.60
C ASP A 479 -1.43 -5.95 6.10
N HIS A 480 -1.57 -7.28 6.14
CA HIS A 480 -2.80 -7.99 6.50
C HIS A 480 -2.84 -8.40 7.98
N GLU A 481 -2.05 -7.77 8.87
CA GLU A 481 -2.02 -8.14 10.31
C GLU A 481 -3.40 -8.09 11.00
N ALA A 482 -4.41 -7.49 10.37
CA ALA A 482 -5.79 -7.95 10.46
C ALA A 482 -6.62 -7.31 9.34
N ASP A 483 -7.06 -8.08 8.35
CA ASP A 483 -8.04 -7.69 7.33
C ASP A 483 -9.37 -7.24 7.98
N LEU A 484 -10.16 -6.41 7.29
CA LEU A 484 -11.45 -5.90 7.78
C LEU A 484 -12.39 -7.00 8.35
N PRO A 485 -12.61 -8.13 7.66
CA PRO A 485 -13.37 -9.27 8.19
C PRO A 485 -12.80 -9.82 9.50
N THR A 486 -11.49 -10.05 9.57
CA THR A 486 -10.83 -10.51 10.81
C THR A 486 -10.96 -9.49 11.94
N ARG A 487 -10.87 -8.18 11.67
CA ARG A 487 -11.10 -7.13 12.68
C ARG A 487 -12.52 -7.15 13.21
N PHE A 488 -13.50 -7.31 12.33
CA PHE A 488 -14.90 -7.43 12.72
C PHE A 488 -15.15 -8.67 13.57
N LEU A 489 -14.59 -9.83 13.19
CA LEU A 489 -14.68 -11.05 13.99
C LEU A 489 -13.99 -10.88 15.35
N LYS A 490 -12.79 -10.30 15.41
CA LYS A 490 -12.10 -10.01 16.67
C LYS A 490 -12.91 -9.07 17.58
N LEU A 491 -13.61 -8.10 17.00
CA LEU A 491 -14.51 -7.21 17.73
C LEU A 491 -15.76 -7.96 18.26
N LEU A 492 -16.42 -8.74 17.42
CA LEU A 492 -17.61 -9.53 17.79
C LEU A 492 -17.30 -10.54 18.89
N PHE A 493 -16.16 -11.22 18.78
CA PHE A 493 -15.68 -12.20 19.75
C PHE A 493 -14.88 -11.56 20.90
N SER A 494 -14.78 -10.23 20.98
CA SER A 494 -14.01 -9.53 22.03
C SER A 494 -14.41 -9.92 23.47
N PRO A 495 -15.69 -10.23 23.80
CA PRO A 495 -16.02 -10.74 25.12
C PRO A 495 -15.38 -12.10 25.40
N ILE A 496 -15.28 -12.97 24.40
CA ILE A 496 -14.66 -14.29 24.55
C ILE A 496 -13.13 -14.16 24.61
N TYR A 497 -12.53 -13.25 23.83
CA TYR A 497 -11.11 -12.88 23.98
C TYR A 497 -10.81 -12.37 25.40
N PHE A 498 -11.72 -11.59 25.99
CA PHE A 498 -11.56 -11.08 27.36
C PHE A 498 -11.61 -12.19 28.39
N LEU A 499 -12.55 -13.13 28.25
CA LEU A 499 -12.64 -14.30 29.12
C LEU A 499 -11.41 -15.20 28.98
N ALA A 500 -10.93 -15.41 27.75
CA ALA A 500 -9.71 -16.15 27.49
C ALA A 500 -8.50 -15.48 28.14
N ALA A 501 -8.31 -14.17 27.97
CA ALA A 501 -7.23 -13.41 28.59
C ALA A 501 -7.32 -13.41 30.13
N SER A 502 -8.52 -13.28 30.68
CA SER A 502 -8.77 -13.31 32.13
C SER A 502 -8.41 -14.67 32.72
N TRP A 503 -8.81 -15.75 32.05
CA TRP A 503 -8.47 -17.11 32.44
C TRP A 503 -6.96 -17.35 32.41
N ASP A 504 -6.30 -16.96 31.32
CA ASP A 504 -4.85 -17.04 31.17
C ASP A 504 -4.10 -16.28 32.26
N TYR A 505 -4.56 -15.07 32.57
CA TYR A 505 -3.99 -14.23 33.62
C TYR A 505 -4.12 -14.88 35.00
N LEU A 506 -5.32 -15.31 35.37
CA LEU A 506 -5.60 -15.91 36.68
C LEU A 506 -4.82 -17.21 36.88
N THR A 507 -4.83 -18.09 35.88
CA THR A 507 -4.16 -19.39 35.95
C THR A 507 -2.64 -19.27 35.83
N SER A 508 -2.11 -18.22 35.20
CA SER A 508 -0.65 -17.97 35.17
C SER A 508 -0.04 -17.73 36.54
N LYS A 509 -0.83 -17.31 37.54
CA LYS A 509 -0.34 -17.13 38.93
C LYS A 509 0.12 -18.44 39.56
N MET A 510 -0.28 -19.58 38.99
CA MET A 510 0.14 -20.92 39.40
C MET A 510 1.40 -21.42 38.67
N ASN A 511 2.01 -20.59 37.82
CA ASN A 511 3.23 -20.95 37.12
C ASN A 511 4.42 -21.01 38.09
N THR A 512 5.17 -22.10 38.04
CA THR A 512 6.47 -22.27 38.70
C THR A 512 7.59 -22.21 37.66
N ALA A 513 8.76 -21.72 38.07
CA ALA A 513 9.92 -21.58 37.19
C ALA A 513 10.22 -22.91 36.45
N PRO A 514 10.51 -22.89 35.14
CA PRO A 514 10.88 -21.71 34.32
C PRO A 514 9.70 -20.87 33.81
N ARG A 515 8.45 -21.30 34.02
CA ARG A 515 7.25 -20.57 33.59
C ARG A 515 7.05 -19.34 34.46
N LYS A 516 6.69 -18.22 33.84
CA LYS A 516 6.47 -16.94 34.54
C LYS A 516 4.97 -16.63 34.63
N ALA A 517 4.56 -16.01 35.72
CA ALA A 517 3.25 -15.37 35.80
C ALA A 517 3.20 -14.21 34.78
N ILE A 518 2.06 -14.05 34.10
CA ILE A 518 1.88 -13.00 33.09
C ILE A 518 0.93 -11.93 33.61
N THR A 519 1.06 -10.70 33.11
CA THR A 519 0.11 -9.63 33.38
C THR A 519 -1.15 -9.80 32.52
N PHE A 520 -2.27 -9.19 32.91
CA PHE A 520 -3.48 -9.21 32.09
C PHE A 520 -3.26 -8.63 30.69
N ALA A 521 -2.50 -7.53 30.59
CA ALA A 521 -2.15 -6.92 29.31
C ALA A 521 -1.40 -7.92 28.40
N ARG A 522 -0.43 -8.67 28.94
CA ARG A 522 0.28 -9.72 28.19
C ARG A 522 -0.62 -10.89 27.84
N ALA A 523 -1.53 -11.29 28.73
CA ALA A 523 -2.51 -12.34 28.44
C ALA A 523 -3.47 -11.93 27.31
N TRP A 524 -3.90 -10.68 27.29
CA TRP A 524 -4.74 -10.09 26.26
C TRP A 524 -4.03 -10.04 24.91
N ASP A 525 -2.82 -9.48 24.86
CA ASP A 525 -2.00 -9.39 23.66
C ASP A 525 -1.72 -10.78 23.07
N LYS A 526 -1.41 -11.75 23.94
CA LYS A 526 -1.24 -13.15 23.56
C LYS A 526 -2.49 -13.75 22.92
N GLN A 527 -3.69 -13.50 23.45
CA GLN A 527 -4.91 -14.02 22.82
C GLN A 527 -5.16 -13.38 21.45
N LEU A 528 -4.77 -12.12 21.25
CA LEU A 528 -4.90 -11.43 19.97
C LEU A 528 -3.84 -11.83 18.93
N GLY A 529 -2.84 -12.63 19.33
CA GLY A 529 -1.71 -13.04 18.51
C GLY A 529 -0.60 -11.99 18.41
N LEU A 530 -0.53 -11.04 19.34
CA LEU A 530 0.48 -9.98 19.32
C LEU A 530 1.75 -10.42 20.06
N SER A 531 2.90 -10.30 19.40
CA SER A 531 4.23 -10.57 19.96
C SER A 531 4.58 -9.62 21.12
N GLU A 532 5.58 -10.00 21.92
CA GLU A 532 6.08 -9.19 23.04
C GLU A 532 6.79 -7.92 22.54
N GLU A 533 6.52 -6.80 23.23
CA GLU A 533 7.22 -5.54 22.96
C GLU A 533 8.69 -5.67 23.36
N LYS A 534 9.58 -5.42 22.41
CA LYS A 534 11.03 -5.35 22.63
C LYS A 534 11.47 -3.89 22.68
N THR A 535 12.24 -3.55 23.71
CA THR A 535 13.01 -2.30 23.76
C THR A 535 14.32 -2.53 23.02
N VAL A 536 14.57 -1.73 21.99
CA VAL A 536 15.81 -1.75 21.22
C VAL A 536 16.66 -0.57 21.68
N THR A 537 17.85 -0.86 22.19
CA THR A 537 18.87 0.14 22.53
C THR A 537 19.92 0.19 21.44
N LEU A 538 20.03 1.33 20.74
CA LEU A 538 21.04 1.51 19.71
C LEU A 538 22.44 1.60 20.34
N PRO A 539 23.47 0.96 19.76
CA PRO A 539 24.84 1.11 20.25
C PRO A 539 25.29 2.57 20.23
N LYS A 540 25.95 3.04 21.28
CA LYS A 540 26.50 4.41 21.35
C LYS A 540 27.50 4.71 20.22
N GLN A 541 28.15 3.68 19.70
CA GLN A 541 29.15 3.74 18.62
C GLN A 541 28.57 3.39 17.24
N ALA A 542 27.25 3.21 17.11
CA ALA A 542 26.66 2.92 15.81
C ALA A 542 26.94 4.07 14.83
N ALA A 543 27.34 3.72 13.60
CA ALA A 543 27.60 4.70 12.55
C ALA A 543 26.36 5.58 12.33
N ARG A 544 26.58 6.88 12.23
CA ARG A 544 25.54 7.90 12.02
C ARG A 544 25.84 8.66 10.73
N PRO A 545 24.81 9.25 10.09
CA PRO A 545 25.05 10.16 8.99
C PRO A 545 26.00 11.28 9.39
N SER A 546 26.83 11.71 8.45
CA SER A 546 27.80 12.78 8.66
C SER A 546 27.15 14.11 9.05
N SER A 547 27.96 14.99 9.66
CA SER A 547 27.65 16.41 9.84
C SER A 547 27.35 17.12 8.52
N ALA A 548 27.99 16.71 7.42
CA ALA A 548 27.71 17.21 6.07
C ALA A 548 26.28 16.86 5.63
N TRP A 549 25.82 15.63 5.87
CA TRP A 549 24.42 15.28 5.68
C TRP A 549 23.49 16.11 6.57
N THR A 550 23.87 16.41 7.81
CA THR A 550 23.04 17.25 8.70
C THR A 550 22.82 18.66 8.13
N ILE A 551 23.85 19.25 7.53
CA ILE A 551 23.77 20.53 6.80
C ILE A 551 22.80 20.38 5.62
N GLU A 552 23.01 19.38 4.77
CA GLU A 552 22.16 19.12 3.60
C GLU A 552 20.70 18.86 3.96
N HIS A 553 20.47 18.08 5.01
CA HIS A 553 19.14 17.77 5.49
C HIS A 553 18.43 19.04 5.94
N ALA A 554 19.11 19.96 6.63
CA ALA A 554 18.55 21.25 7.00
C ALA A 554 18.20 22.08 5.75
N LEU A 555 19.13 22.22 4.80
CA LEU A 555 18.93 22.98 3.55
C LEU A 555 17.75 22.44 2.73
N TYR A 556 17.71 21.13 2.53
CA TYR A 556 16.63 20.42 1.83
C TYR A 556 15.27 20.67 2.49
N ARG A 557 15.22 20.59 3.82
CA ARG A 557 13.96 20.76 4.57
C ARG A 557 13.46 22.20 4.51
N ILE A 558 14.35 23.18 4.56
CA ILE A 558 14.01 24.59 4.40
C ILE A 558 13.47 24.84 2.99
N GLU A 559 14.12 24.33 1.95
CA GLU A 559 13.66 24.50 0.56
C GLU A 559 12.27 23.90 0.36
N ARG A 560 12.09 22.66 0.81
CA ARG A 560 10.79 21.99 0.74
C ARG A 560 9.71 22.77 1.49
N HIS A 561 10.04 23.42 2.61
CA HIS A 561 9.09 24.25 3.33
C HIS A 561 8.70 25.50 2.52
N LYS A 562 9.67 26.17 1.88
CA LYS A 562 9.44 27.31 0.98
C LYS A 562 8.49 26.93 -0.15
N GLU A 563 8.79 25.87 -0.90
CA GLU A 563 7.96 25.38 -2.00
C GLU A 563 6.50 25.12 -1.56
N LYS A 564 6.33 24.33 -0.49
CA LYS A 564 5.00 23.81 -0.12
C LYS A 564 4.16 24.76 0.70
N GLN A 565 4.74 25.73 1.39
CA GLN A 565 3.99 26.64 2.27
C GLN A 565 4.02 28.09 1.82
N LEU A 566 5.07 28.54 1.12
CA LEU A 566 5.30 29.94 0.80
C LEU A 566 5.12 30.24 -0.69
N GLN A 567 5.71 29.47 -1.60
CA GLN A 567 5.61 29.73 -3.05
C GLN A 567 4.21 29.45 -3.60
N SER A 568 3.53 28.43 -3.08
CA SER A 568 2.14 28.08 -3.41
C SER A 568 1.09 28.94 -2.68
N ALA A 569 1.50 30.03 -2.04
CA ALA A 569 0.60 30.88 -1.27
C ALA A 569 -0.22 31.82 -2.17
N TRP A 570 -1.55 31.71 -2.12
CA TRP A 570 -2.43 32.67 -2.81
C TRP A 570 -2.85 33.86 -1.93
N ILE A 571 -2.85 33.67 -0.60
CA ILE A 571 -3.22 34.71 0.37
C ILE A 571 -1.97 35.19 1.11
N GLY A 572 -1.82 36.50 1.27
CA GLY A 572 -0.71 37.12 2.02
C GLY A 572 0.65 36.91 1.34
N GLN A 573 0.70 37.07 0.01
CA GLN A 573 1.88 36.82 -0.82
C GLN A 573 3.11 37.62 -0.37
N GLY A 574 2.96 38.90 -0.02
CA GLY A 574 4.08 39.71 0.47
C GLY A 574 4.74 39.12 1.73
N ILE A 575 3.95 38.68 2.71
CA ILE A 575 4.45 38.00 3.91
C ILE A 575 5.11 36.66 3.53
N ALA A 576 4.53 35.91 2.60
CA ALA A 576 5.10 34.64 2.15
C ALA A 576 6.46 34.83 1.44
N GLN A 577 6.58 35.84 0.58
CA GLN A 577 7.81 36.21 -0.11
C GLN A 577 8.87 36.69 0.88
N GLU A 578 8.51 37.53 1.85
CA GLU A 578 9.44 38.02 2.87
C GLU A 578 9.96 36.86 3.74
N LYS A 579 9.09 35.95 4.18
CA LYS A 579 9.49 34.71 4.86
C LYS A 579 10.43 33.87 3.99
N SER A 580 10.13 33.74 2.70
CA SER A 580 10.95 32.98 1.74
C SER A 580 12.33 33.59 1.61
N LYS A 581 12.44 34.91 1.45
CA LYS A 581 13.71 35.64 1.37
C LYS A 581 14.57 35.42 2.62
N ARG A 582 13.96 35.46 3.80
CA ARG A 582 14.68 35.23 5.06
C ARG A 582 15.13 33.79 5.23
N LEU A 583 14.30 32.83 4.82
CA LEU A 583 14.72 31.42 4.78
C LEU A 583 15.84 31.18 3.77
N THR A 584 15.85 31.87 2.63
CA THR A 584 16.99 31.83 1.69
C THR A 584 18.26 32.38 2.34
N GLN A 585 18.17 33.47 3.11
CA GLN A 585 19.33 33.97 3.86
C GLN A 585 19.82 32.92 4.88
N LEU A 586 18.91 32.32 5.64
CA LEU A 586 19.25 31.24 6.57
C LEU A 586 19.94 30.06 5.86
N GLN A 587 19.49 29.69 4.66
CA GLN A 587 20.16 28.65 3.85
C GLN A 587 21.60 29.06 3.51
N LYS A 588 21.84 30.32 3.10
CA LYS A 588 23.20 30.82 2.85
C LYS A 588 24.07 30.78 4.10
N ASP A 589 23.53 31.17 5.25
CA ASP A 589 24.25 31.12 6.52
C ASP A 589 24.60 29.68 6.91
N ILE A 590 23.68 28.72 6.71
CA ILE A 590 23.90 27.30 7.00
C ILE A 590 24.96 26.69 6.08
N ARG A 591 24.99 27.08 4.79
CA ARG A 591 26.01 26.63 3.83
C ARG A 591 27.44 27.04 4.20
N GLN A 592 27.59 28.13 4.96
CA GLN A 592 28.89 28.63 5.40
C GLN A 592 29.40 27.98 6.69
N LEU A 593 28.59 27.12 7.33
CA LEU A 593 29.01 26.42 8.53
C LEU A 593 30.03 25.33 8.20
N GLU A 594 31.04 25.19 9.03
CA GLU A 594 31.98 24.08 8.93
C GLU A 594 31.29 22.76 9.30
N ALA A 595 31.53 21.72 8.50
CA ALA A 595 31.01 20.38 8.75
C ALA A 595 31.75 19.64 9.89
N SER A 596 32.37 20.35 10.84
CA SER A 596 33.16 19.73 11.92
C SER A 596 32.32 19.32 13.14
N ASP A 597 31.12 19.89 13.33
CA ASP A 597 30.26 19.61 14.48
C ASP A 597 28.75 19.51 14.14
N GLU A 598 28.11 18.40 14.52
CA GLU A 598 26.67 18.16 14.36
C GLU A 598 25.79 19.19 15.09
N THR A 599 26.28 19.76 16.21
CA THR A 599 25.47 20.67 17.03
C THR A 599 25.42 22.09 16.50
N THR A 600 26.35 22.45 15.62
CA THR A 600 26.49 23.82 15.08
C THR A 600 25.27 24.21 14.23
N VAL A 601 24.77 23.32 13.37
CA VAL A 601 23.56 23.58 12.56
C VAL A 601 22.32 23.73 13.45
N SER A 602 22.16 22.83 14.42
CA SER A 602 21.04 22.87 15.37
C SER A 602 21.03 24.15 16.20
N THR A 603 22.21 24.61 16.62
CA THR A 603 22.38 25.87 17.36
C THR A 603 22.04 27.08 16.50
N ARG A 604 22.52 27.13 15.25
CA ARG A 604 22.18 28.21 14.30
C ARG A 604 20.67 28.27 14.02
N LEU A 605 20.02 27.12 13.87
CA LEU A 605 18.57 27.02 13.69
C LEU A 605 17.79 27.48 14.94
N ALA A 606 18.25 27.11 16.14
CA ALA A 606 17.63 27.54 17.39
C ALA A 606 17.77 29.05 17.66
N ALA A 607 18.86 29.66 17.17
CA ALA A 607 19.10 31.10 17.24
C ALA A 607 18.24 31.90 16.24
N GLU A 608 17.67 31.25 15.23
CA GLU A 608 16.93 31.90 14.15
C GLU A 608 15.54 32.39 14.61
N LYS A 609 15.50 33.61 15.14
CA LYS A 609 14.29 34.24 15.69
C LYS A 609 13.98 35.55 14.99
N GLN A 610 13.36 35.48 13.80
CA GLN A 610 12.91 36.68 13.10
C GLN A 610 11.41 36.95 13.31
N ALA A 611 11.07 38.21 13.58
CA ALA A 611 9.70 38.65 13.80
C ALA A 611 8.77 38.32 12.60
N ILE A 612 9.30 38.34 11.38
CA ILE A 612 8.53 38.01 10.18
C ILE A 612 7.97 36.58 10.23
N TYR A 613 8.68 35.63 10.83
CA TYR A 613 8.22 34.24 10.91
C TYR A 613 6.93 34.14 11.72
N CYS A 614 6.71 35.00 12.72
CA CYS A 614 5.50 35.04 13.53
C CYS A 614 4.31 35.75 12.85
N LYS A 615 4.51 36.45 11.73
CA LYS A 615 3.39 37.13 11.04
C LYS A 615 2.45 36.14 10.37
N HIS A 616 1.15 36.27 10.64
CA HIS A 616 0.10 35.46 10.01
C HIS A 616 -0.28 36.00 8.63
N ARG A 617 -0.64 35.10 7.71
CA ARG A 617 -1.11 35.47 6.36
C ARG A 617 -2.62 35.79 6.30
N PHE A 618 -3.38 35.37 7.30
CA PHE A 618 -4.84 35.50 7.33
C PHE A 618 -5.28 35.82 8.76
N PHE A 619 -5.83 34.86 9.50
CA PHE A 619 -6.15 35.05 10.93
C PHE A 619 -4.96 34.77 11.85
N ALA A 620 -4.82 35.61 12.88
CA ALA A 620 -3.86 35.45 13.95
C ALA A 620 -4.41 34.49 15.01
N SER A 621 -3.85 33.28 15.06
CA SER A 621 -4.13 32.31 16.13
C SER A 621 -3.01 31.28 16.18
N GLY A 622 -2.37 31.17 17.36
CA GLY A 622 -1.27 30.24 17.62
C GLY A 622 0.03 30.54 16.85
N PRO A 623 1.05 29.69 16.98
CA PRO A 623 2.30 29.82 16.23
C PRO A 623 2.06 29.63 14.73
N THR A 624 2.83 30.35 13.90
CA THR A 624 2.72 30.16 12.44
C THR A 624 3.39 28.85 12.02
N SER A 625 3.00 28.32 10.85
CA SER A 625 3.63 27.12 10.30
C SER A 625 5.13 27.26 10.05
N THR A 626 5.67 28.48 9.87
CA THR A 626 7.12 28.68 9.69
C THR A 626 7.83 28.67 11.04
N THR A 627 7.22 29.25 12.07
CA THR A 627 7.73 29.21 13.45
C THR A 627 7.81 27.76 13.94
N THR A 628 6.70 27.02 13.87
CA THR A 628 6.67 25.60 14.26
C THR A 628 7.64 24.75 13.42
N PHE A 629 7.81 25.06 12.14
CA PHE A 629 8.78 24.36 11.30
C PHE A 629 10.22 24.55 11.79
N LEU A 630 10.63 25.79 12.10
CA LEU A 630 11.98 26.08 12.59
C LEU A 630 12.21 25.51 14.00
N GLU A 631 11.19 25.48 14.85
CA GLU A 631 11.28 24.84 16.18
C GLU A 631 11.42 23.32 16.11
N GLU A 632 10.70 22.67 15.19
CA GLU A 632 10.75 21.21 14.99
C GLU A 632 11.99 20.76 14.20
N LEU A 633 12.63 21.65 13.43
CA LEU A 633 13.70 21.29 12.49
C LEU A 633 14.96 20.72 13.17
N PRO A 634 15.51 21.29 14.26
CA PRO A 634 16.67 20.74 14.96
C PRO A 634 16.46 19.29 15.40
N GLN A 635 15.30 18.99 16.02
CA GLN A 635 14.96 17.62 16.42
C GLN A 635 14.79 16.68 15.22
N ARG A 636 14.42 17.22 14.06
CA ARG A 636 14.17 16.47 12.84
C ARG A 636 15.46 16.06 12.13
N ILE A 637 16.50 16.89 12.21
CA ILE A 637 17.80 16.65 11.58
C ILE A 637 18.81 16.00 12.54
N ALA A 638 18.59 16.12 13.85
CA ALA A 638 19.41 15.45 14.85
C ALA A 638 19.33 13.92 14.66
N SER A 639 20.49 13.26 14.74
CA SER A 639 20.57 11.80 14.86
C SER A 639 19.81 11.33 16.11
N PRO A 640 19.08 10.20 16.06
CA PRO A 640 18.38 9.67 17.23
C PRO A 640 19.37 9.51 18.40
N ALA A 641 19.05 10.09 19.54
CA ALA A 641 19.87 9.97 20.75
C ALA A 641 19.95 8.49 21.18
N ALA A 642 21.15 8.06 21.59
CA ALA A 642 21.40 6.71 22.10
C ALA A 642 20.78 6.51 23.48
#